data_AF-A0A117PSQ9-F1
#
_entry.id   AF-A0A117PSQ9-F1
#
_cell.length_a   1.000
_cell.length_b   1.000
_cell.length_c   1.000
_cell.angle_alpha   90.00
_cell.angle_beta   90.00
_cell.angle_gamma   90.00
#
_symmetry.space_group_name_H-M   'P 1'
#
loop_
_entity.id
_entity.type
_entity.pdbx_description
1 polymer ?
#
loop_
_entity_poly.entity_id
_entity_poly.type
_entity_poly.pdbx_seq_one_letter_code
_entity_poly.pdbx_strand_id
1 'polypeptide(L)'
;MQGAPDRWQQGVYTAAKQVEVLALQEVPDAVPPDAELADGAYVSRQTTLAHGFTVERYRWVNCRPPLPGQLHRSPCIIYKVKTPTRRNRSLAIVVNQPTDSVRAVQVIPPQPVLPGGPVDSAAKPALGIRLTDGTWFYTLHAQNRPSRVSQRNDVPSLISKISADAGSHWAAMGDFNRTPDSLGPLLADYPDLKIVRSGHFTYPVKNPKDEFDYMIANGATDNQYTGFRLTYLDASDHYPVGFWTSAAADGHEFLCDPIDAILRARQATCVPPKNPAIVSLGDSYISGEAGRWAGNADTGAHGSVWGTDRAAANCSSDEKTCDHDLATVYGPTSYAPGGNKCDRSDVAPINTADYPHVPAWRRFNLACSGATTNEITHPYADKDEDAQTEQLADIAKRYQVKMIVVSIGGNDLGFSDIVRSCGKRYLLQIVAYCKNVWPDVNEKLTTVRQQVVTALQTIQQTMRTAGYRPKDYHLVVQSYPDPLPRSTDYRYPEKGPRYSEGGCPFYNADTDWARQTLVGGLTRELRNAAATVGARFFDLGAAFEGHELCSNRAHQATASDTSADPLPVWQAEWVRWIPYLWFQTFPWTSQGDQQEALHPNAYGQEALGECLSQLGGKLESPFGRPATDYTCHNDPVQGIHVEPADSKEIAGRG
;
A
#
# COMPACT_ATOMS: atom_id res chain seq x y z
N MET A 1 2.04 11.77 -25.83
CA MET A 1 0.69 12.13 -25.32
C MET A 1 0.48 11.35 -24.04
N GLN A 2 0.56 12.02 -22.89
CA GLN A 2 0.48 11.39 -21.56
C GLN A 2 -0.95 10.87 -21.34
N GLY A 3 -1.09 9.58 -21.06
CA GLY A 3 -2.37 8.95 -20.73
C GLY A 3 -2.85 9.45 -19.37
N ALA A 4 -4.07 9.97 -19.32
CA ALA A 4 -4.72 10.31 -18.06
C ALA A 4 -4.84 9.04 -17.18
N PRO A 5 -4.63 9.13 -15.86
CA PRO A 5 -4.77 7.99 -14.97
C PRO A 5 -6.19 7.40 -15.01
N ASP A 6 -6.29 6.08 -14.89
CA ASP A 6 -7.55 5.34 -14.98
C ASP A 6 -8.45 5.62 -13.76
N ARG A 7 -9.51 6.41 -13.97
CA ARG A 7 -10.52 6.77 -12.95
C ARG A 7 -11.18 5.54 -12.32
N TRP A 8 -11.24 4.41 -13.03
CA TRP A 8 -11.78 3.17 -12.48
C TRP A 8 -10.91 2.62 -11.36
N GLN A 9 -9.58 2.69 -11.50
CA GLN A 9 -8.63 2.15 -10.52
C GLN A 9 -8.41 3.07 -9.32
N GLN A 10 -8.38 4.39 -9.55
CA GLN A 10 -8.03 5.35 -8.49
C GLN A 10 -9.18 5.74 -7.55
N GLY A 11 -10.43 5.41 -7.87
CA GLY A 11 -11.54 5.66 -6.93
C GLY A 11 -12.74 4.74 -7.05
N VAL A 12 -13.17 4.36 -8.25
CA VAL A 12 -14.35 3.49 -8.41
C VAL A 12 -14.08 2.09 -7.83
N TYR A 13 -12.86 1.57 -7.92
CA TYR A 13 -12.47 0.27 -7.36
C TYR A 13 -12.62 0.21 -5.84
N THR A 14 -12.14 1.23 -5.15
CA THR A 14 -12.27 1.35 -3.68
C THR A 14 -13.74 1.51 -3.28
N ALA A 15 -14.50 2.31 -4.04
CA ALA A 15 -15.91 2.56 -3.83
C ALA A 15 -16.77 1.30 -4.00
N ALA A 16 -16.60 0.61 -5.12
CA ALA A 16 -17.41 -0.56 -5.50
C ALA A 16 -17.32 -1.71 -4.48
N LYS A 17 -16.26 -1.76 -3.67
CA LYS A 17 -16.09 -2.75 -2.58
C LYS A 17 -16.93 -2.46 -1.34
N GLN A 18 -17.26 -1.20 -1.09
CA GLN A 18 -17.78 -0.71 0.19
C GLN A 18 -19.29 -0.52 0.20
N VAL A 19 -19.90 -0.45 -0.98
CA VAL A 19 -21.33 -0.13 -1.15
C VAL A 19 -22.03 -1.31 -1.80
N GLU A 20 -23.34 -1.45 -1.61
CA GLU A 20 -24.10 -2.51 -2.27
C GLU A 20 -24.40 -2.17 -3.74
N VAL A 21 -24.84 -0.93 -3.97
CA VAL A 21 -25.11 -0.37 -5.30
C VAL A 21 -24.40 0.98 -5.42
N LEU A 22 -23.61 1.17 -6.48
CA LEU A 22 -22.91 2.41 -6.80
C LEU A 22 -23.44 3.01 -8.09
N ALA A 23 -23.92 4.25 -8.04
CA ALA A 23 -24.36 5.02 -9.20
C ALA A 23 -23.21 5.90 -9.72
N LEU A 24 -22.87 5.75 -11.00
CA LEU A 24 -21.80 6.48 -11.66
C LEU A 24 -22.32 7.35 -12.81
N GLN A 25 -21.90 8.60 -12.84
CA GLN A 25 -22.26 9.60 -13.85
C GLN A 25 -21.07 9.93 -14.73
N GLU A 26 -21.32 10.27 -16.00
CA GLU A 26 -20.29 10.66 -16.99
C GLU A 26 -19.14 9.68 -17.13
N VAL A 27 -19.47 8.39 -17.14
CA VAL A 27 -18.49 7.32 -17.21
C VAL A 27 -17.81 7.34 -18.59
N PRO A 28 -16.47 7.28 -18.65
CA PRO A 28 -15.74 7.11 -19.91
C PRO A 28 -16.21 5.86 -20.66
N ASP A 29 -15.95 5.78 -21.97
CA ASP A 29 -16.28 4.57 -22.73
C ASP A 29 -15.47 3.35 -22.23
N ALA A 30 -14.26 3.61 -21.72
CA ALA A 30 -13.41 2.62 -21.07
C ALA A 30 -14.04 2.08 -19.78
N VAL A 31 -13.82 0.79 -19.54
CA VAL A 31 -14.21 0.05 -18.32
C VAL A 31 -12.95 -0.35 -17.54
N PRO A 32 -13.06 -0.87 -16.31
CA PRO A 32 -11.88 -1.35 -15.59
C PRO A 32 -11.06 -2.34 -16.45
N PRO A 33 -9.71 -2.28 -16.39
CA PRO A 33 -8.83 -3.17 -17.14
C PRO A 33 -9.12 -4.67 -16.97
N ASP A 34 -9.68 -5.06 -15.83
CA ASP A 34 -10.06 -6.43 -15.48
C ASP A 34 -11.59 -6.65 -15.47
N ALA A 35 -12.35 -5.78 -16.14
CA ALA A 35 -13.76 -5.96 -16.41
C ALA A 35 -13.97 -6.59 -17.79
N GLU A 36 -14.62 -7.75 -17.81
CA GLU A 36 -14.88 -8.52 -19.02
C GLU A 36 -16.36 -8.42 -19.40
N LEU A 37 -16.67 -8.25 -20.68
CA LEU A 37 -18.05 -8.33 -21.17
C LEU A 37 -18.62 -9.72 -20.84
N ALA A 38 -19.75 -9.78 -20.14
CA ALA A 38 -20.28 -11.03 -19.63
C ALA A 38 -21.81 -11.12 -19.79
N ASP A 39 -22.28 -12.29 -20.21
CA ASP A 39 -23.70 -12.61 -20.27
C ASP A 39 -24.28 -12.70 -18.83
N GLY A 40 -25.47 -12.14 -18.64
CA GLY A 40 -26.24 -12.20 -17.40
C GLY A 40 -27.66 -12.70 -17.66
N ALA A 41 -28.44 -12.86 -16.59
CA ALA A 41 -29.79 -13.42 -16.69
C ALA A 41 -30.76 -12.52 -17.47
N TYR A 42 -30.57 -11.21 -17.44
CA TYR A 42 -31.50 -10.22 -18.05
C TYR A 42 -30.84 -9.32 -19.09
N VAL A 43 -29.52 -9.12 -18.96
CA VAL A 43 -28.72 -8.40 -19.94
C VAL A 43 -27.65 -9.37 -20.39
N SER A 44 -27.79 -9.88 -21.62
CA SER A 44 -26.68 -10.51 -22.32
C SER A 44 -25.56 -9.48 -22.52
N ARG A 45 -24.34 -9.89 -22.90
CA ARG A 45 -23.16 -9.02 -23.09
C ARG A 45 -23.49 -7.63 -23.61
N GLN A 46 -24.42 -7.55 -24.57
CA GLN A 46 -25.05 -6.31 -25.00
C GLN A 46 -26.55 -6.54 -25.25
N THR A 47 -27.42 -5.74 -24.65
CA THR A 47 -28.87 -5.84 -24.86
C THR A 47 -29.46 -4.48 -25.26
N THR A 48 -30.16 -4.43 -26.39
CA THR A 48 -30.91 -3.24 -26.81
C THR A 48 -32.31 -3.28 -26.20
N LEU A 49 -32.61 -2.28 -25.38
CA LEU A 49 -33.89 -2.12 -24.71
C LEU A 49 -34.85 -1.25 -25.55
N ALA A 50 -36.08 -1.11 -25.06
CA ALA A 50 -37.06 -0.20 -25.64
C ALA A 50 -36.46 1.21 -25.85
N HIS A 51 -36.88 1.88 -26.92
CA HIS A 51 -36.35 3.19 -27.36
C HIS A 51 -34.92 3.19 -27.90
N GLY A 52 -34.33 2.01 -28.17
CA GLY A 52 -33.07 1.87 -28.90
C GLY A 52 -31.80 2.03 -28.05
N PHE A 53 -31.94 2.20 -26.73
CA PHE A 53 -30.80 2.26 -25.82
C PHE A 53 -30.18 0.88 -25.64
N THR A 54 -28.86 0.85 -25.62
CA THR A 54 -28.12 -0.40 -25.45
C THR A 54 -27.46 -0.42 -24.09
N VAL A 55 -27.64 -1.50 -23.34
CA VAL A 55 -26.95 -1.74 -22.06
C VAL A 55 -25.91 -2.83 -22.25
N GLU A 56 -24.67 -2.51 -21.86
CA GLU A 56 -23.55 -3.42 -21.80
C GLU A 56 -23.40 -3.94 -20.38
N ARG A 57 -23.12 -5.23 -20.23
CA ARG A 57 -22.89 -5.87 -18.93
C ARG A 57 -21.46 -6.38 -18.83
N TYR A 58 -20.78 -6.00 -17.76
CA TYR A 58 -19.42 -6.43 -17.46
C TYR A 58 -19.35 -7.17 -16.13
N ARG A 59 -18.50 -8.19 -16.09
CA ARG A 59 -18.05 -8.87 -14.89
C ARG A 59 -16.70 -8.29 -14.50
N TRP A 60 -16.62 -7.63 -13.35
CA TRP A 60 -15.37 -7.07 -12.83
C TRP A 60 -14.66 -8.09 -11.93
N VAL A 61 -13.64 -8.77 -12.48
CA VAL A 61 -13.10 -10.01 -11.94
C VAL A 61 -12.41 -9.84 -10.58
N ASN A 62 -11.67 -8.76 -10.36
CA ASN A 62 -10.92 -8.56 -9.12
C ASN A 62 -11.55 -7.54 -8.17
N CYS A 63 -12.84 -7.28 -8.32
CA CYS A 63 -13.55 -6.36 -7.44
C CYS A 63 -13.50 -6.79 -5.96
N ARG A 64 -13.44 -8.10 -5.64
CA ARG A 64 -13.19 -8.60 -4.28
C ARG A 64 -12.02 -9.60 -4.22
N PRO A 65 -11.22 -9.60 -3.15
CA PRO A 65 -10.35 -10.75 -2.86
C PRO A 65 -11.23 -11.99 -2.58
N PRO A 66 -10.73 -13.21 -2.88
CA PRO A 66 -11.46 -14.43 -2.58
C PRO A 66 -11.64 -14.57 -1.05
N LEU A 67 -12.81 -15.04 -0.62
CA LEU A 67 -13.04 -15.40 0.78
C LEU A 67 -12.19 -16.64 1.16
N PRO A 68 -11.76 -16.78 2.42
CA PRO A 68 -11.04 -17.96 2.87
C PRO A 68 -11.80 -19.24 2.51
N GLY A 69 -11.16 -20.14 1.75
CA GLY A 69 -11.76 -21.41 1.30
C GLY A 69 -12.50 -21.37 -0.03
N GLN A 70 -12.53 -20.23 -0.75
CA GLN A 70 -13.08 -20.16 -2.10
C GLN A 70 -11.98 -20.01 -3.16
N LEU A 71 -11.95 -20.91 -4.14
CA LEU A 71 -11.03 -20.88 -5.29
C LEU A 71 -11.38 -19.79 -6.32
N HIS A 72 -12.57 -19.19 -6.24
CA HIS A 72 -13.06 -18.22 -7.22
C HIS A 72 -13.33 -16.85 -6.58
N ARG A 73 -12.79 -15.79 -7.19
CA ARG A 73 -12.98 -14.39 -6.81
C ARG A 73 -14.45 -13.98 -7.05
N SER A 74 -15.07 -13.27 -6.10
CA SER A 74 -16.43 -12.75 -6.26
C SER A 74 -16.42 -11.46 -7.09
N PRO A 75 -17.01 -11.43 -8.28
CA PRO A 75 -16.98 -10.24 -9.14
C PRO A 75 -18.00 -9.18 -8.72
N CYS A 76 -17.73 -7.92 -9.01
CA CYS A 76 -18.80 -6.90 -9.09
C CYS A 76 -19.38 -6.92 -10.50
N ILE A 77 -20.66 -6.57 -10.64
CA ILE A 77 -21.32 -6.51 -11.95
C ILE A 77 -21.53 -5.05 -12.34
N ILE A 78 -21.11 -4.67 -13.54
CA ILE A 78 -21.29 -3.33 -14.08
C ILE A 78 -22.37 -3.38 -15.15
N TYR A 79 -23.42 -2.59 -14.98
CA TYR A 79 -24.41 -2.30 -16.02
C TYR A 79 -24.12 -0.90 -16.55
N LYS A 80 -23.81 -0.77 -17.83
CA LYS A 80 -23.45 0.51 -18.46
C LYS A 80 -24.38 0.78 -19.64
N VAL A 81 -25.01 1.96 -19.68
CA VAL A 81 -25.77 2.37 -20.86
C VAL A 81 -24.82 2.97 -21.91
N LYS A 82 -24.88 2.45 -23.13
CA LYS A 82 -24.16 2.96 -24.30
C LYS A 82 -24.94 4.12 -24.90
N THR A 83 -24.33 5.29 -24.95
CA THR A 83 -24.94 6.47 -25.56
C THR A 83 -24.36 6.69 -26.98
N PRO A 84 -25.19 6.95 -28.00
CA PRO A 84 -24.74 7.03 -29.39
C PRO A 84 -24.00 8.33 -29.74
N THR A 85 -24.02 9.35 -28.86
CA THR A 85 -23.59 10.71 -29.19
C THR A 85 -22.66 11.31 -28.12
N ARG A 86 -21.35 11.29 -28.43
CA ARG A 86 -20.18 11.86 -27.72
C ARG A 86 -19.59 11.04 -26.57
N ARG A 87 -18.25 11.00 -26.52
CA ARG A 87 -17.42 10.43 -25.43
C ARG A 87 -17.83 11.05 -24.08
N ASN A 88 -17.89 10.24 -23.01
CA ASN A 88 -18.16 10.63 -21.60
C ASN A 88 -19.62 10.95 -21.21
N ARG A 89 -20.63 10.35 -21.84
CA ARG A 89 -22.04 10.54 -21.46
C ARG A 89 -22.74 9.28 -20.96
N SER A 90 -21.99 8.21 -20.78
CA SER A 90 -22.51 6.94 -20.29
C SER A 90 -22.79 7.02 -18.79
N LEU A 91 -23.84 6.33 -18.36
CA LEU A 91 -24.13 6.09 -16.94
C LEU A 91 -23.85 4.62 -16.64
N ALA A 92 -23.39 4.34 -15.43
CA ALA A 92 -23.20 2.97 -14.98
C ALA A 92 -23.73 2.74 -13.57
N ILE A 93 -24.17 1.52 -13.32
CA ILE A 93 -24.44 1.01 -11.98
C ILE A 93 -23.47 -0.14 -11.72
N VAL A 94 -22.77 -0.09 -10.58
CA VAL A 94 -21.95 -1.20 -10.08
C VAL A 94 -22.72 -1.88 -8.95
N VAL A 95 -22.89 -3.20 -9.08
CA VAL A 95 -23.56 -4.04 -8.08
C VAL A 95 -22.53 -4.92 -7.40
N ASN A 96 -22.44 -4.78 -6.08
CA ASN A 96 -21.47 -5.46 -5.23
C ASN A 96 -22.10 -6.66 -4.52
N GLN A 97 -22.47 -7.69 -5.28
CA GLN A 97 -23.11 -8.89 -4.76
C GLN A 97 -22.43 -10.16 -5.31
N PRO A 98 -22.30 -11.23 -4.50
CA PRO A 98 -21.57 -12.45 -4.87
C PRO A 98 -22.27 -13.27 -5.98
N THR A 99 -23.54 -13.00 -6.27
CA THR A 99 -24.33 -13.60 -7.35
C THR A 99 -25.10 -12.53 -8.11
N ASP A 100 -25.46 -12.77 -9.37
CA ASP A 100 -26.29 -11.82 -10.15
C ASP A 100 -27.71 -11.73 -9.56
N SER A 101 -27.89 -10.78 -8.65
CA SER A 101 -29.14 -10.47 -7.97
C SER A 101 -30.07 -9.61 -8.83
N VAL A 102 -29.64 -9.18 -10.01
CA VAL A 102 -30.46 -8.35 -10.88
C VAL A 102 -31.55 -9.19 -11.56
N ARG A 103 -32.79 -8.74 -11.41
CA ARG A 103 -34.03 -9.34 -11.93
C ARG A 103 -34.68 -8.56 -13.06
N ALA A 104 -34.24 -7.34 -13.33
CA ALA A 104 -34.63 -6.57 -14.49
C ALA A 104 -33.67 -5.40 -14.70
N VAL A 105 -33.59 -4.91 -15.93
CA VAL A 105 -32.89 -3.68 -16.28
C VAL A 105 -33.82 -2.81 -17.11
N GLN A 106 -33.80 -1.51 -16.86
CA GLN A 106 -34.62 -0.53 -17.54
C GLN A 106 -33.76 0.67 -17.94
N VAL A 107 -34.05 1.27 -19.09
CA VAL A 107 -33.54 2.60 -19.43
C VAL A 107 -34.72 3.52 -19.65
N ILE A 108 -34.79 4.61 -18.88
CA ILE A 108 -35.79 5.66 -19.07
C ILE A 108 -35.19 6.68 -20.05
N PRO A 109 -35.84 6.95 -21.19
CA PRO A 109 -35.33 7.92 -22.15
C PRO A 109 -35.24 9.32 -21.52
N PRO A 110 -34.41 10.22 -22.06
CA PRO A 110 -34.31 11.58 -21.55
C PRO A 110 -35.68 12.28 -21.55
N GLN A 111 -35.95 13.04 -20.49
CA GLN A 111 -37.26 13.66 -20.26
C GLN A 111 -37.23 15.17 -20.52
N PRO A 112 -38.36 15.78 -20.91
CA PRO A 112 -38.44 17.22 -21.07
C PRO A 112 -38.51 17.92 -19.70
N VAL A 113 -38.04 19.16 -19.64
CA VAL A 113 -38.13 20.01 -18.42
C VAL A 113 -39.59 20.26 -18.01
N LEU A 114 -40.50 20.33 -18.98
CA LEU A 114 -41.95 20.43 -18.76
C LEU A 114 -42.67 19.29 -19.47
N PRO A 115 -43.71 18.70 -18.86
CA PRO A 115 -44.53 17.68 -19.52
C PRO A 115 -45.04 18.14 -20.90
N GLY A 116 -44.83 17.31 -21.92
CA GLY A 116 -45.22 17.60 -23.31
C GLY A 116 -44.30 18.57 -24.07
N GLY A 117 -43.23 19.07 -23.45
CA GLY A 117 -42.22 19.93 -24.10
C GLY A 117 -41.17 19.16 -24.91
N PRO A 118 -40.28 19.88 -25.63
CA PRO A 118 -39.15 19.25 -26.32
C PRO A 118 -38.13 18.68 -25.33
N VAL A 119 -37.49 17.57 -25.73
CA VAL A 119 -36.40 16.94 -24.99
C VAL A 119 -35.06 17.50 -25.47
N ASP A 120 -34.20 17.93 -24.55
CA ASP A 120 -32.86 18.41 -24.90
C ASP A 120 -32.01 17.24 -25.44
N SER A 121 -31.39 17.46 -26.60
CA SER A 121 -30.40 16.56 -27.19
C SER A 121 -29.19 16.24 -26.29
N ALA A 122 -28.92 17.07 -25.28
CA ALA A 122 -27.87 16.87 -24.30
C ALA A 122 -28.33 16.08 -23.05
N ALA A 123 -29.63 15.89 -22.88
CA ALA A 123 -30.18 15.17 -21.74
C ALA A 123 -29.77 13.69 -21.78
N LYS A 124 -29.45 13.14 -20.61
CA LYS A 124 -29.01 11.75 -20.45
C LYS A 124 -30.21 10.87 -20.08
N PRO A 125 -30.22 9.59 -20.49
CA PRO A 125 -31.23 8.65 -20.02
C PRO A 125 -31.01 8.33 -18.53
N ALA A 126 -32.00 7.72 -17.86
CA ALA A 126 -31.78 7.03 -16.60
C ALA A 126 -31.46 5.56 -16.85
N LEU A 127 -30.53 4.98 -16.10
CA LEU A 127 -30.32 3.53 -16.09
C LEU A 127 -30.84 2.97 -14.77
N GLY A 128 -31.70 1.96 -14.83
CA GLY A 128 -32.31 1.29 -13.69
C GLY A 128 -32.01 -0.21 -13.66
N ILE A 129 -31.77 -0.76 -12.48
CA ILE A 129 -31.71 -2.20 -12.23
C ILE A 129 -32.69 -2.56 -11.12
N ARG A 130 -33.27 -3.76 -11.18
CA ARG A 130 -34.12 -4.30 -10.10
C ARG A 130 -33.41 -5.44 -9.42
N LEU A 131 -33.28 -5.42 -8.10
CA LEU A 131 -32.69 -6.54 -7.35
C LEU A 131 -33.74 -7.62 -7.02
N THR A 132 -33.29 -8.73 -6.45
CA THR A 132 -34.09 -9.89 -6.05
C THR A 132 -35.14 -9.61 -5.00
N ASP A 133 -34.90 -8.61 -4.14
CA ASP A 133 -35.86 -8.14 -3.12
C ASP A 133 -37.00 -7.32 -3.74
N GLY A 134 -36.93 -7.04 -5.04
CA GLY A 134 -37.92 -6.29 -5.79
C GLY A 134 -37.62 -4.79 -5.87
N THR A 135 -36.56 -4.30 -5.22
CA THR A 135 -36.17 -2.89 -5.19
C THR A 135 -35.55 -2.45 -6.51
N TRP A 136 -35.99 -1.31 -7.02
CA TRP A 136 -35.37 -0.67 -8.18
C TRP A 136 -34.32 0.36 -7.76
N PHE A 137 -33.16 0.33 -8.42
CA PHE A 137 -32.09 1.31 -8.29
C PHE A 137 -31.83 2.00 -9.61
N TYR A 138 -31.90 3.32 -9.61
CA TYR A 138 -31.63 4.15 -10.78
C TYR A 138 -30.39 5.00 -10.57
N THR A 139 -29.60 5.18 -11.64
CA THR A 139 -28.61 6.24 -11.73
C THR A 139 -29.07 7.32 -12.70
N LEU A 140 -28.84 8.58 -12.29
CA LEU A 140 -29.26 9.77 -13.01
C LEU A 140 -28.11 10.79 -13.13
N HIS A 141 -28.15 11.55 -14.22
CA HIS A 141 -27.43 12.81 -14.36
C HIS A 141 -28.37 13.78 -15.06
N ALA A 142 -29.06 14.61 -14.27
CA ALA A 142 -30.12 15.50 -14.74
C ALA A 142 -29.56 16.69 -15.53
N GLN A 143 -30.41 17.36 -16.30
CA GLN A 143 -30.02 18.56 -17.03
C GLN A 143 -29.58 19.68 -16.09
N ASN A 144 -28.62 20.47 -16.57
CA ASN A 144 -28.21 21.70 -15.93
C ASN A 144 -29.42 22.63 -15.75
N ARG A 145 -29.58 23.17 -14.55
CA ARG A 145 -30.57 24.23 -14.30
C ARG A 145 -30.17 25.54 -15.01
N PRO A 146 -31.12 26.32 -15.55
CA PRO A 146 -30.84 27.55 -16.29
C PRO A 146 -30.38 28.70 -15.39
N SER A 147 -30.70 28.66 -14.10
CA SER A 147 -30.18 29.60 -13.11
C SER A 147 -30.24 29.01 -11.69
N ARG A 148 -29.42 29.55 -10.78
CA ARG A 148 -29.46 29.19 -9.35
C ARG A 148 -30.79 29.51 -8.68
N VAL A 149 -31.53 30.50 -9.17
CA VAL A 149 -32.82 30.90 -8.57
C VAL A 149 -33.93 29.97 -9.03
N SER A 150 -33.94 29.59 -10.31
CA SER A 150 -35.04 28.82 -10.86
C SER A 150 -35.04 27.36 -10.42
N GLN A 151 -33.87 26.73 -10.25
CA GLN A 151 -33.70 25.29 -9.95
C GLN A 151 -34.50 24.35 -10.89
N ARG A 152 -35.00 24.84 -12.03
CA ARG A 152 -35.83 24.09 -12.97
C ARG A 152 -34.95 23.23 -13.87
N ASN A 153 -35.24 21.95 -13.95
CA ASN A 153 -34.67 21.00 -14.90
C ASN A 153 -35.65 19.82 -15.06
N ASP A 154 -35.20 18.73 -15.68
CA ASP A 154 -35.97 17.54 -16.00
C ASP A 154 -36.21 16.56 -14.83
N VAL A 155 -35.68 16.84 -13.63
CA VAL A 155 -35.85 15.97 -12.46
C VAL A 155 -37.31 15.63 -12.16
N PRO A 156 -38.29 16.57 -12.16
CA PRO A 156 -39.68 16.22 -11.86
C PRO A 156 -40.27 15.23 -12.87
N SER A 157 -39.97 15.41 -14.16
CA SER A 157 -40.41 14.50 -15.22
C SER A 157 -39.74 13.12 -15.10
N LEU A 158 -38.43 13.08 -14.80
CA LEU A 158 -37.69 11.84 -14.55
C LEU A 158 -38.28 11.08 -13.36
N ILE A 159 -38.50 11.75 -12.23
CA ILE A 159 -39.03 11.13 -11.02
C ILE A 159 -40.48 10.67 -11.22
N SER A 160 -41.32 11.46 -11.88
CA SER A 160 -42.67 11.03 -12.23
C SER A 160 -42.66 9.76 -13.08
N LYS A 161 -41.75 9.66 -14.05
CA LYS A 161 -41.62 8.47 -14.89
C LYS A 161 -41.08 7.26 -14.12
N ILE A 162 -40.09 7.46 -13.24
CA ILE A 162 -39.59 6.42 -12.34
C ILE A 162 -40.71 5.92 -11.44
N SER A 163 -41.46 6.81 -10.79
CA SER A 163 -42.60 6.43 -9.92
C SER A 163 -43.65 5.61 -10.68
N ALA A 164 -43.95 5.99 -11.93
CA ALA A 164 -44.93 5.27 -12.75
C ALA A 164 -44.43 3.87 -13.15
N ASP A 165 -43.14 3.71 -13.44
CA ASP A 165 -42.58 2.45 -13.95
C ASP A 165 -42.12 1.50 -12.84
N ALA A 166 -41.55 2.02 -11.75
CA ALA A 166 -40.98 1.26 -10.64
C ALA A 166 -41.96 0.99 -9.49
N GLY A 167 -43.07 1.73 -9.44
CA GLY A 167 -44.08 1.63 -8.37
C GLY A 167 -43.61 2.27 -7.06
N SER A 168 -43.80 1.57 -5.95
CA SER A 168 -43.62 2.10 -4.59
C SER A 168 -42.32 1.66 -3.89
N HIS A 169 -41.38 1.01 -4.59
CA HIS A 169 -40.15 0.50 -3.98
C HIS A 169 -38.91 0.73 -4.87
N TRP A 170 -38.37 1.95 -4.83
CA TRP A 170 -37.25 2.36 -5.65
C TRP A 170 -36.39 3.46 -5.03
N ALA A 171 -35.16 3.58 -5.51
CA ALA A 171 -34.21 4.64 -5.18
C ALA A 171 -33.51 5.14 -6.46
N ALA A 172 -33.39 6.46 -6.61
CA ALA A 172 -32.69 7.11 -7.71
C ALA A 172 -31.54 7.96 -7.16
N MET A 173 -30.34 7.75 -7.70
CA MET A 173 -29.08 8.28 -7.19
C MET A 173 -28.28 8.97 -8.29
N GLY A 174 -27.55 10.03 -7.94
CA GLY A 174 -26.61 10.68 -8.83
C GLY A 174 -26.71 12.20 -8.78
N ASP A 175 -26.27 12.86 -9.84
CA ASP A 175 -26.27 14.31 -9.94
C ASP A 175 -27.62 14.82 -10.47
N PHE A 176 -28.38 15.47 -9.60
CA PHE A 176 -29.68 16.04 -9.92
C PHE A 176 -29.61 17.47 -10.46
N ASN A 177 -28.44 18.11 -10.50
CA ASN A 177 -28.20 19.48 -10.96
C ASN A 177 -29.15 20.53 -10.36
N ARG A 178 -29.71 20.23 -9.19
CA ARG A 178 -30.62 21.08 -8.41
C ARG A 178 -30.54 20.70 -6.94
N THR A 179 -30.76 21.65 -6.04
CA THR A 179 -30.64 21.39 -4.61
C THR A 179 -31.81 20.53 -4.08
N PRO A 180 -31.61 19.71 -3.04
CA PRO A 180 -32.69 19.00 -2.36
C PRO A 180 -33.86 19.90 -1.96
N ASP A 181 -33.56 21.09 -1.42
CA ASP A 181 -34.56 22.06 -0.96
C ASP A 181 -35.47 22.58 -2.10
N SER A 182 -34.98 22.54 -3.34
CA SER A 182 -35.76 22.97 -4.51
C SER A 182 -36.87 22.00 -4.91
N LEU A 183 -36.92 20.81 -4.31
CA LEU A 183 -37.87 19.74 -4.66
C LEU A 183 -39.16 19.76 -3.84
N GLY A 184 -39.36 20.75 -2.96
CA GLY A 184 -40.60 20.89 -2.17
C GLY A 184 -41.90 20.71 -2.96
N PRO A 185 -42.07 21.33 -4.16
CA PRO A 185 -43.25 21.11 -4.99
C PRO A 185 -43.42 19.65 -5.45
N LEU A 186 -42.31 18.95 -5.79
CA LEU A 186 -42.37 17.55 -6.17
C LEU A 186 -42.80 16.66 -5.00
N LEU A 187 -42.32 16.96 -3.79
CA LEU A 187 -42.72 16.23 -2.58
C LEU A 187 -44.19 16.44 -2.22
N ALA A 188 -44.79 17.57 -2.60
CA ALA A 188 -46.22 17.79 -2.42
C ALA A 188 -47.07 16.89 -3.32
N ASP A 189 -46.60 16.62 -4.55
CA ASP A 189 -47.26 15.73 -5.51
C ASP A 189 -47.01 14.24 -5.20
N TYR A 190 -45.91 13.93 -4.50
CA TYR A 190 -45.53 12.57 -4.12
C TYR A 190 -45.09 12.51 -2.64
N PRO A 191 -46.04 12.44 -1.69
CA PRO A 191 -45.75 12.54 -0.26
C PRO A 191 -44.94 11.38 0.31
N ASP A 192 -44.93 10.23 -0.37
CA ASP A 192 -44.17 9.04 0.03
C ASP A 192 -42.69 9.11 -0.37
N LEU A 193 -42.30 10.12 -1.16
CA LEU A 193 -40.90 10.31 -1.52
C LEU A 193 -40.10 10.86 -0.36
N LYS A 194 -38.93 10.27 -0.17
CA LYS A 194 -37.91 10.76 0.76
C LYS A 194 -36.71 11.24 -0.02
N ILE A 195 -36.26 12.46 0.28
CA ILE A 195 -34.97 12.94 -0.18
C ILE A 195 -33.93 12.56 0.87
N VAL A 196 -32.97 11.76 0.44
CA VAL A 196 -31.83 11.36 1.26
C VAL A 196 -30.65 12.18 0.79
N ARG A 197 -30.32 13.19 1.58
CA ARG A 197 -29.20 14.11 1.32
C ARG A 197 -27.88 13.37 1.44
N SER A 198 -26.92 13.73 0.59
CA SER A 198 -25.53 13.36 0.85
C SER A 198 -24.92 14.23 1.94
N GLY A 199 -25.42 15.46 2.13
CA GLY A 199 -24.88 16.43 3.08
C GLY A 199 -23.63 17.15 2.57
N HIS A 200 -23.23 16.92 1.31
CA HIS A 200 -21.99 17.42 0.74
C HIS A 200 -22.20 18.26 -0.53
N PHE A 201 -21.33 19.25 -0.76
CA PHE A 201 -21.38 20.06 -1.98
C PHE A 201 -20.72 19.36 -3.17
N THR A 202 -21.34 19.43 -4.34
CA THR A 202 -20.91 18.72 -5.57
C THR A 202 -19.59 19.20 -6.19
N TYR A 203 -19.06 20.40 -5.88
CA TYR A 203 -17.85 20.96 -6.55
C TYR A 203 -16.70 21.32 -5.59
N PRO A 204 -15.42 21.04 -5.95
CA PRO A 204 -14.26 21.36 -5.11
C PRO A 204 -13.77 22.84 -5.18
N VAL A 205 -14.16 23.65 -6.16
CA VAL A 205 -13.59 25.01 -6.41
C VAL A 205 -14.55 26.16 -6.02
N LYS A 206 -14.02 27.38 -5.83
CA LYS A 206 -14.66 28.55 -5.19
C LYS A 206 -16.06 28.91 -5.74
N ASN A 207 -17.02 28.80 -4.82
CA ASN A 207 -18.33 29.43 -4.66
C ASN A 207 -19.26 29.80 -5.83
N PRO A 208 -20.58 29.71 -5.53
CA PRO A 208 -21.20 29.00 -4.40
C PRO A 208 -21.32 27.50 -4.71
N LYS A 209 -21.23 26.75 -3.62
CA LYS A 209 -21.19 25.29 -3.56
C LYS A 209 -22.60 24.80 -3.22
N ASP A 210 -23.21 24.01 -4.10
CA ASP A 210 -24.54 23.44 -3.89
C ASP A 210 -24.44 21.91 -3.82
N GLU A 211 -25.38 21.27 -3.13
CA GLU A 211 -25.54 19.80 -3.07
C GLU A 211 -26.40 19.33 -4.25
N PHE A 212 -25.82 18.62 -5.21
CA PHE A 212 -26.53 17.98 -6.33
C PHE A 212 -26.45 16.47 -6.35
N ASP A 213 -25.43 15.91 -5.71
CA ASP A 213 -25.29 14.47 -5.57
C ASP A 213 -26.09 14.03 -4.33
N TYR A 214 -27.26 13.42 -4.53
CA TYR A 214 -28.09 12.89 -3.44
C TYR A 214 -28.93 11.72 -3.93
N MET A 215 -29.89 11.28 -3.13
CA MET A 215 -30.85 10.23 -3.49
C MET A 215 -32.29 10.71 -3.30
N ILE A 216 -33.17 10.28 -4.20
CA ILE A 216 -34.63 10.36 -4.03
C ILE A 216 -35.13 8.91 -3.98
N ALA A 217 -35.95 8.57 -3.00
CA ALA A 217 -36.42 7.20 -2.81
C ALA A 217 -37.91 7.15 -2.47
N ASN A 218 -38.57 6.06 -2.86
CA ASN A 218 -39.93 5.70 -2.50
C ASN A 218 -39.94 4.28 -1.92
N GLY A 219 -40.34 4.11 -0.66
CA GLY A 219 -40.39 2.82 0.06
C GLY A 219 -39.04 2.11 0.30
N ALA A 220 -38.00 2.36 -0.50
CA ALA A 220 -36.70 1.72 -0.37
C ALA A 220 -35.99 2.06 0.97
N THR A 221 -36.27 3.23 1.56
CA THR A 221 -35.69 3.63 2.86
C THR A 221 -36.23 2.83 4.05
N ASP A 222 -37.35 2.13 3.89
CA ASP A 222 -38.01 1.42 4.99
C ASP A 222 -37.23 0.17 5.40
N ASN A 223 -36.31 -0.29 4.55
CA ASN A 223 -35.31 -1.33 4.82
C ASN A 223 -33.97 -0.73 5.37
N GLN A 224 -34.03 0.46 5.98
CA GLN A 224 -32.91 1.20 6.59
C GLN A 224 -31.75 1.56 5.66
N TYR A 225 -32.02 1.75 4.38
CA TYR A 225 -30.96 2.14 3.46
C TYR A 225 -30.72 3.66 3.44
N THR A 226 -29.44 4.07 3.31
CA THR A 226 -29.01 5.47 3.22
C THR A 226 -28.24 5.73 1.93
N GLY A 227 -28.27 6.98 1.45
CA GLY A 227 -27.50 7.44 0.30
C GLY A 227 -26.31 8.28 0.74
N PHE A 228 -25.12 8.02 0.19
CA PHE A 228 -23.91 8.80 0.48
C PHE A 228 -23.15 9.15 -0.78
N ARG A 229 -22.50 10.31 -0.76
CA ARG A 229 -21.64 10.79 -1.84
C ARG A 229 -20.17 10.57 -1.49
N LEU A 230 -19.43 9.93 -2.37
CA LEU A 230 -17.99 9.67 -2.18
C LEU A 230 -17.15 10.89 -2.57
N THR A 231 -16.20 11.32 -1.73
CA THR A 231 -15.57 12.65 -1.86
C THR A 231 -14.21 12.68 -2.58
N TYR A 232 -13.71 11.55 -3.08
CA TYR A 232 -12.40 11.49 -3.74
C TYR A 232 -12.42 10.77 -5.10
N LEU A 233 -12.46 11.58 -6.16
CA LEU A 233 -11.97 11.28 -7.50
C LEU A 233 -11.23 12.54 -7.95
N ASP A 234 -9.92 12.43 -8.19
CA ASP A 234 -9.15 13.57 -8.70
C ASP A 234 -9.74 14.04 -10.04
N ALA A 235 -9.97 15.36 -10.14
CA ALA A 235 -10.45 16.06 -11.33
C ALA A 235 -11.84 15.63 -11.87
N SER A 236 -12.75 15.14 -11.02
CA SER A 236 -14.19 14.98 -11.34
C SER A 236 -15.02 16.06 -10.64
N ASP A 237 -15.97 16.65 -11.37
CA ASP A 237 -16.98 17.59 -10.88
C ASP A 237 -18.32 16.93 -10.53
N HIS A 238 -18.38 15.61 -10.69
CA HIS A 238 -19.49 14.74 -10.28
C HIS A 238 -18.94 13.62 -9.40
N TYR A 239 -19.66 13.28 -8.33
CA TYR A 239 -19.19 12.31 -7.36
C TYR A 239 -20.09 11.06 -7.33
N PRO A 240 -19.51 9.85 -7.26
CA PRO A 240 -20.28 8.63 -7.12
C PRO A 240 -21.20 8.66 -5.89
N VAL A 241 -22.43 8.20 -6.08
CA VAL A 241 -23.42 8.08 -5.00
C VAL A 241 -23.67 6.59 -4.73
N GLY A 242 -23.46 6.15 -3.50
CA GLY A 242 -23.59 4.76 -3.06
C GLY A 242 -24.77 4.53 -2.12
N PHE A 243 -25.18 3.26 -2.02
CA PHE A 243 -26.28 2.77 -1.20
C PHE A 243 -25.85 1.55 -0.38
N TRP A 244 -26.24 1.47 0.90
CA TRP A 244 -26.04 0.31 1.79
C TRP A 244 -27.21 0.15 2.78
N THR A 245 -27.40 -1.03 3.35
CA THR A 245 -28.28 -1.29 4.52
C THR A 245 -27.61 -0.80 5.81
N SER A 246 -28.32 -0.05 6.68
CA SER A 246 -27.80 0.41 7.99
C SER A 246 -28.71 -0.06 9.13
N ALA A 247 -28.19 -0.75 10.14
CA ALA A 247 -29.00 -1.15 11.31
C ALA A 247 -29.57 0.02 12.15
N ALA A 248 -29.09 1.26 11.97
CA ALA A 248 -29.52 2.44 12.73
C ALA A 248 -30.77 3.13 12.13
N ALA A 249 -31.64 3.64 13.01
CA ALA A 249 -32.94 4.24 12.65
C ALA A 249 -32.85 5.60 11.91
N ASP A 250 -31.68 6.25 11.92
CA ASP A 250 -31.35 7.48 11.19
C ASP A 250 -30.56 7.21 9.89
N GLY A 251 -30.32 5.93 9.55
CA GLY A 251 -29.57 5.54 8.36
C GLY A 251 -28.04 5.64 8.51
N HIS A 252 -27.52 5.86 9.71
CA HIS A 252 -26.09 5.95 9.98
C HIS A 252 -25.62 4.82 10.93
N GLU A 253 -24.98 3.77 10.40
CA GLU A 253 -24.32 2.75 11.26
C GLU A 253 -23.11 3.30 12.05
N PHE A 254 -22.70 4.53 11.75
CA PHE A 254 -21.62 5.24 12.43
C PHE A 254 -22.14 6.59 12.96
N LEU A 255 -21.91 6.84 14.25
CA LEU A 255 -22.29 8.09 14.95
C LEU A 255 -21.63 9.38 14.37
N CYS A 256 -20.72 9.25 13.41
CA CYS A 256 -20.03 10.36 12.74
C CYS A 256 -19.76 10.01 11.26
N ASP A 257 -20.06 10.92 10.34
CA ASP A 257 -19.52 10.92 8.98
C ASP A 257 -17.98 11.07 9.05
N PRO A 258 -17.18 10.12 8.51
CA PRO A 258 -15.72 10.20 8.57
C PRO A 258 -15.09 11.41 7.87
N ILE A 259 -15.84 12.15 7.03
CA ILE A 259 -15.29 13.24 6.19
C ILE A 259 -15.76 14.64 6.61
N ASP A 260 -16.79 14.79 7.45
CA ASP A 260 -17.22 16.10 7.99
C ASP A 260 -16.22 16.67 9.03
N ALA A 261 -15.36 15.81 9.60
CA ALA A 261 -14.33 16.17 10.57
C ALA A 261 -13.21 17.09 10.04
N ILE A 262 -13.07 17.18 8.71
CA ILE A 262 -12.04 18.02 8.08
C ILE A 262 -12.54 19.47 7.89
N LEU A 263 -13.85 19.74 7.86
CA LEU A 263 -14.37 21.03 7.40
C LEU A 263 -15.08 21.92 8.43
N ARG A 264 -15.37 21.44 9.65
CA ARG A 264 -15.90 22.32 10.72
C ARG A 264 -14.99 22.36 11.96
N ALA A 265 -13.96 23.20 11.85
CA ALA A 265 -13.22 23.71 12.99
C ALA A 265 -14.09 24.66 13.83
N ARG A 266 -14.96 24.10 14.69
CA ARG A 266 -15.38 24.66 15.99
C ARG A 266 -16.32 23.67 16.70
N GLN A 267 -15.73 22.65 17.31
CA GLN A 267 -16.07 22.12 18.63
C GLN A 267 -15.13 20.92 18.90
N ALA A 268 -14.37 21.00 19.99
CA ALA A 268 -13.22 20.16 20.30
C ALA A 268 -13.56 18.70 20.71
N THR A 269 -14.66 18.13 20.21
CA THR A 269 -15.16 16.81 20.67
C THR A 269 -15.48 15.82 19.54
N CYS A 270 -15.32 16.18 18.27
CA CYS A 270 -15.63 15.28 17.13
C CYS A 270 -14.44 15.11 16.17
N VAL A 271 -13.37 14.45 16.62
CA VAL A 271 -12.33 13.91 15.73
C VAL A 271 -12.56 12.40 15.62
N PRO A 272 -12.99 11.86 14.46
CA PRO A 272 -12.93 10.42 14.22
C PRO A 272 -11.47 9.98 14.40
N PRO A 273 -11.18 8.87 15.11
CA PRO A 273 -9.81 8.40 15.21
C PRO A 273 -9.31 8.15 13.79
N LYS A 274 -8.21 8.83 13.42
CA LYS A 274 -7.55 8.57 12.14
C LYS A 274 -7.27 7.07 12.06
N ASN A 275 -7.45 6.49 10.89
CA ASN A 275 -7.19 5.07 10.67
C ASN A 275 -5.74 4.72 11.06
N PRO A 276 -5.49 3.60 11.76
CA PRO A 276 -4.14 3.28 12.22
C PRO A 276 -3.23 2.96 11.03
N ALA A 277 -1.97 3.38 11.15
CA ALA A 277 -0.91 3.14 10.18
C ALA A 277 0.42 2.86 10.89
N ILE A 278 1.35 2.23 10.19
CA ILE A 278 2.74 2.07 10.62
C ILE A 278 3.67 2.55 9.51
N VAL A 279 4.83 3.08 9.88
CA VAL A 279 5.75 3.71 8.93
C VAL A 279 7.18 3.25 9.21
N SER A 280 7.94 2.92 8.18
CA SER A 280 9.40 2.80 8.27
C SER A 280 10.10 3.98 7.62
N LEU A 281 11.18 4.43 8.25
CA LEU A 281 12.13 5.42 7.73
C LEU A 281 13.53 4.82 7.84
N GLY A 282 14.45 5.21 6.97
CA GLY A 282 15.81 4.71 7.03
C GLY A 282 16.51 4.54 5.70
N ASP A 283 17.52 3.68 5.73
CA ASP A 283 18.37 3.35 4.59
C ASP A 283 17.93 2.09 3.83
N SER A 284 18.84 1.57 3.01
CA SER A 284 18.68 0.40 2.16
C SER A 284 18.20 -0.85 2.92
N TYR A 285 18.68 -1.09 4.15
CA TYR A 285 18.33 -2.31 4.90
C TYR A 285 16.83 -2.41 5.19
N ILE A 286 16.25 -1.37 5.78
CA ILE A 286 14.81 -1.35 6.12
C ILE A 286 13.93 -1.01 4.91
N SER A 287 14.50 -0.43 3.86
CA SER A 287 13.77 -0.20 2.60
C SER A 287 13.44 -1.50 1.87
N GLY A 288 14.16 -2.58 2.12
CA GLY A 288 13.97 -3.84 1.41
C GLY A 288 14.95 -4.04 0.24
N GLU A 289 16.04 -3.28 0.17
CA GLU A 289 17.10 -3.50 -0.85
C GLU A 289 17.58 -4.96 -0.81
N ALA A 290 17.87 -5.54 -1.97
CA ALA A 290 18.10 -6.97 -2.21
C ALA A 290 16.89 -7.89 -2.02
N GLY A 291 15.71 -7.34 -1.72
CA GLY A 291 14.45 -8.07 -1.69
C GLY A 291 14.13 -8.81 -2.99
N ARG A 292 14.80 -8.51 -4.10
CA ARG A 292 14.75 -9.28 -5.36
C ARG A 292 15.15 -10.74 -5.20
N TRP A 293 16.00 -11.08 -4.24
CA TRP A 293 16.63 -12.41 -4.18
C TRP A 293 15.99 -13.31 -3.12
N ALA A 294 15.48 -14.47 -3.54
CA ALA A 294 14.98 -15.53 -2.65
C ALA A 294 16.11 -16.53 -2.35
N GLY A 295 17.10 -16.11 -1.54
CA GLY A 295 18.33 -16.87 -1.29
C GLY A 295 19.50 -16.44 -2.17
N ASN A 296 20.53 -17.30 -2.23
CA ASN A 296 21.70 -17.14 -3.10
C ASN A 296 21.91 -18.42 -3.90
N ALA A 297 22.56 -18.33 -5.05
CA ALA A 297 22.83 -19.47 -5.93
C ALA A 297 24.21 -19.30 -6.59
N ASP A 298 25.08 -20.31 -6.52
CA ASP A 298 26.39 -20.26 -7.18
C ASP A 298 26.28 -20.64 -8.67
N THR A 299 25.75 -19.71 -9.46
CA THR A 299 25.53 -19.87 -10.89
C THR A 299 25.70 -18.55 -11.65
N GLY A 300 25.65 -18.58 -12.98
CA GLY A 300 25.63 -17.37 -13.79
C GLY A 300 24.35 -16.54 -13.59
N ALA A 301 24.35 -15.28 -14.02
CA ALA A 301 23.21 -14.38 -13.89
C ALA A 301 22.04 -14.63 -14.87
N HIS A 302 22.03 -15.78 -15.55
CA HIS A 302 21.05 -16.09 -16.58
C HIS A 302 19.82 -16.79 -16.01
N GLY A 303 18.67 -16.57 -16.65
CA GLY A 303 17.44 -17.27 -16.30
C GLY A 303 16.88 -16.85 -14.95
N SER A 304 16.24 -17.76 -14.24
CA SER A 304 15.73 -17.54 -12.87
C SER A 304 16.81 -17.58 -11.79
N VAL A 305 18.07 -17.86 -12.16
CA VAL A 305 19.17 -18.06 -11.22
C VAL A 305 18.82 -19.16 -10.20
N TRP A 306 18.42 -20.32 -10.74
CA TRP A 306 17.93 -21.47 -9.95
C TRP A 306 16.78 -21.11 -9.00
N GLY A 307 15.83 -20.31 -9.51
CA GLY A 307 14.66 -19.87 -8.78
C GLY A 307 14.88 -18.71 -7.80
N THR A 308 16.10 -18.23 -7.62
CA THR A 308 16.39 -17.18 -6.61
C THR A 308 16.03 -15.77 -7.09
N ASP A 309 15.96 -15.50 -8.40
CA ASP A 309 15.60 -14.17 -8.90
C ASP A 309 14.08 -13.96 -8.96
N ARG A 310 13.52 -13.22 -8.00
CA ARG A 310 12.08 -12.88 -7.96
C ARG A 310 11.65 -11.91 -9.06
N ALA A 311 12.60 -11.24 -9.72
CA ALA A 311 12.30 -10.40 -10.87
C ALA A 311 12.21 -11.22 -12.17
N ALA A 312 12.57 -12.50 -12.17
CA ALA A 312 12.49 -13.34 -13.36
C ALA A 312 11.03 -13.49 -13.83
N ALA A 313 10.79 -13.15 -15.10
CA ALA A 313 9.48 -13.15 -15.73
C ALA A 313 9.57 -13.77 -17.13
N ASN A 314 8.43 -14.19 -17.70
CA ASN A 314 8.35 -14.75 -19.07
C ASN A 314 9.40 -15.83 -19.36
N CYS A 315 9.69 -16.68 -18.38
CA CYS A 315 10.75 -17.68 -18.50
C CYS A 315 10.42 -18.78 -19.52
N SER A 316 11.47 -19.33 -20.13
CA SER A 316 11.41 -20.63 -20.81
C SER A 316 10.99 -21.72 -19.82
N SER A 317 10.49 -22.85 -20.32
CA SER A 317 10.04 -23.96 -19.47
C SER A 317 11.13 -24.58 -18.59
N ASP A 318 12.41 -24.37 -18.95
CA ASP A 318 13.59 -24.81 -18.18
C ASP A 318 14.25 -23.65 -17.41
N GLU A 319 13.60 -22.48 -17.36
CA GLU A 319 14.01 -21.25 -16.68
C GLU A 319 15.42 -20.73 -17.02
N LYS A 320 16.07 -21.22 -18.07
CA LYS A 320 17.40 -20.75 -18.49
C LYS A 320 17.37 -19.41 -19.20
N THR A 321 16.22 -18.99 -19.70
CA THR A 321 16.02 -17.70 -20.35
C THR A 321 14.78 -17.06 -19.77
N CYS A 322 14.94 -15.89 -19.16
CA CYS A 322 13.87 -15.11 -18.56
C CYS A 322 14.05 -13.64 -18.93
N ASP A 323 12.94 -12.92 -19.01
CA ASP A 323 12.93 -11.48 -18.84
C ASP A 323 13.13 -11.15 -17.35
N HIS A 324 13.47 -9.91 -17.03
CA HIS A 324 13.58 -9.45 -15.65
C HIS A 324 12.80 -8.15 -15.45
N ASP A 325 11.79 -8.19 -14.60
CA ASP A 325 10.94 -7.05 -14.27
C ASP A 325 11.12 -6.65 -12.81
N LEU A 326 11.95 -5.62 -12.58
CA LEU A 326 12.19 -5.10 -11.22
C LEU A 326 10.93 -4.48 -10.60
N ALA A 327 9.91 -4.13 -11.39
CA ALA A 327 8.68 -3.53 -10.86
C ALA A 327 7.82 -4.53 -10.08
N THR A 328 8.01 -5.84 -10.27
CA THR A 328 7.32 -6.87 -9.47
C THR A 328 7.84 -6.93 -8.03
N VAL A 329 9.09 -6.51 -7.82
CA VAL A 329 9.75 -6.51 -6.51
C VAL A 329 9.68 -5.13 -5.86
N TYR A 330 10.14 -4.10 -6.58
CA TYR A 330 10.38 -2.77 -6.03
C TYR A 330 9.34 -1.74 -6.48
N GLY A 331 8.37 -2.13 -7.32
CA GLY A 331 7.43 -1.20 -7.91
C GLY A 331 8.11 -0.08 -8.72
N PRO A 332 7.59 1.16 -8.68
CA PRO A 332 8.12 2.26 -9.47
C PRO A 332 9.40 2.88 -8.90
N THR A 333 9.96 2.36 -7.80
CA THR A 333 11.05 3.04 -7.07
C THR A 333 12.44 2.45 -7.33
N SER A 334 12.53 1.41 -8.17
CA SER A 334 13.79 0.72 -8.43
C SER A 334 14.84 1.55 -9.18
N TYR A 335 16.01 0.95 -9.40
CA TYR A 335 17.02 1.43 -10.34
C TYR A 335 16.66 1.25 -11.83
N ALA A 336 15.50 0.66 -12.15
CA ALA A 336 15.02 0.57 -13.53
C ALA A 336 14.82 1.97 -14.16
N PRO A 337 14.92 2.11 -15.49
CA PRO A 337 14.67 3.37 -16.17
C PRO A 337 13.31 3.99 -15.79
N GLY A 338 13.33 5.21 -15.25
CA GLY A 338 12.14 5.92 -14.80
C GLY A 338 11.81 5.77 -13.31
N GLY A 339 12.54 4.93 -12.56
CA GLY A 339 12.47 4.88 -11.10
C GLY A 339 13.36 5.90 -10.40
N ASN A 340 13.09 6.15 -9.12
CA ASN A 340 13.84 7.09 -8.28
C ASN A 340 15.07 6.46 -7.60
N LYS A 341 15.36 5.18 -7.86
CA LYS A 341 16.50 4.44 -7.27
C LYS A 341 16.42 4.25 -5.75
N CYS A 342 15.24 4.38 -5.15
CA CYS A 342 14.99 3.97 -3.78
C CYS A 342 14.40 2.55 -3.82
N ASP A 343 15.21 1.50 -3.79
CA ASP A 343 14.70 0.12 -3.85
C ASP A 343 13.79 -0.13 -2.64
N ARG A 344 12.47 -0.19 -2.88
CA ARG A 344 11.46 -0.41 -1.84
C ARG A 344 10.73 -1.71 -2.12
N SER A 345 11.22 -2.78 -1.54
CA SER A 345 10.72 -4.12 -1.84
C SER A 345 9.30 -4.33 -1.30
N ASP A 346 8.49 -5.07 -2.05
CA ASP A 346 7.19 -5.58 -1.65
C ASP A 346 7.27 -6.44 -0.37
N VAL A 347 8.42 -7.09 -0.13
CA VAL A 347 8.70 -7.87 1.08
C VAL A 347 9.49 -7.10 2.16
N ALA A 348 9.68 -5.79 2.03
CA ALA A 348 10.33 -4.98 3.06
C ALA A 348 9.67 -5.20 4.43
N PRO A 349 10.40 -5.09 5.56
CA PRO A 349 9.93 -5.57 6.85
C PRO A 349 8.61 -4.90 7.28
N ILE A 350 8.41 -3.62 6.97
CA ILE A 350 7.18 -2.91 7.29
C ILE A 350 5.97 -3.42 6.48
N ASN A 351 6.18 -3.89 5.25
CA ASN A 351 5.11 -4.33 4.34
C ASN A 351 4.60 -5.72 4.77
N THR A 352 5.52 -6.59 5.20
CA THR A 352 5.23 -7.97 5.64
C THR A 352 4.79 -8.05 7.11
N ALA A 353 5.19 -7.09 7.95
CA ALA A 353 4.81 -7.06 9.37
C ALA A 353 3.29 -7.03 9.59
N ASP A 354 2.76 -7.98 10.36
CA ASP A 354 1.38 -7.97 10.83
C ASP A 354 1.25 -7.14 12.11
N TYR A 355 0.66 -5.95 11.97
CA TYR A 355 0.40 -5.06 13.10
C TYR A 355 -1.10 -4.98 13.38
N PRO A 356 -1.54 -5.14 14.65
CA PRO A 356 -2.95 -5.18 15.01
C PRO A 356 -3.75 -4.02 14.41
N HIS A 357 -4.83 -4.36 13.70
CA HIS A 357 -5.77 -3.41 13.09
C HIS A 357 -5.18 -2.51 11.99
N VAL A 358 -3.96 -2.78 11.49
CA VAL A 358 -3.33 -2.04 10.39
C VAL A 358 -3.26 -2.92 9.13
N PRO A 359 -4.12 -2.69 8.12
CA PRO A 359 -4.07 -3.43 6.87
C PRO A 359 -2.82 -3.08 6.05
N ALA A 360 -2.38 -3.99 5.17
CA ALA A 360 -1.17 -3.86 4.36
C ALA A 360 -1.03 -2.52 3.63
N TRP A 361 -2.10 -1.98 3.06
CA TRP A 361 -2.09 -0.70 2.33
C TRP A 361 -1.91 0.56 3.21
N ARG A 362 -1.83 0.40 4.55
CA ARG A 362 -1.50 1.47 5.52
C ARG A 362 -0.15 1.25 6.21
N ARG A 363 0.68 0.39 5.63
CA ARG A 363 2.07 0.16 6.03
C ARG A 363 2.92 0.90 5.02
N PHE A 364 3.61 1.94 5.46
CA PHE A 364 4.29 2.88 4.56
C PHE A 364 5.79 2.73 4.70
N ASN A 365 6.46 2.46 3.59
CA ASN A 365 7.91 2.41 3.52
C ASN A 365 8.44 3.71 2.92
N LEU A 366 9.00 4.58 3.76
CA LEU A 366 9.61 5.85 3.34
C LEU A 366 11.13 5.73 3.21
N ALA A 367 11.71 4.63 3.68
CA ALA A 367 13.15 4.40 3.61
C ALA A 367 13.63 4.38 2.17
N CYS A 368 14.89 4.73 1.95
CA CYS A 368 15.46 4.80 0.61
C CYS A 368 16.89 4.27 0.62
N SER A 369 17.23 3.46 -0.39
CA SER A 369 18.59 3.01 -0.68
C SER A 369 19.61 4.15 -0.61
N GLY A 370 20.73 3.92 0.08
CA GLY A 370 21.82 4.91 0.19
C GLY A 370 21.53 6.13 1.05
N ALA A 371 20.35 6.26 1.67
CA ALA A 371 20.05 7.34 2.59
C ALA A 371 21.00 7.34 3.79
N THR A 372 21.46 8.52 4.17
CA THR A 372 22.11 8.79 5.46
C THR A 372 21.11 9.48 6.39
N THR A 373 21.53 9.83 7.61
CA THR A 373 20.70 10.66 8.50
C THR A 373 20.31 12.00 7.87
N ASN A 374 21.07 12.50 6.88
CA ASN A 374 20.74 13.71 6.15
C ASN A 374 19.39 13.59 5.43
N GLU A 375 19.15 12.49 4.72
CA GLU A 375 17.94 12.26 3.91
C GLU A 375 16.68 11.97 4.76
N ILE A 376 16.84 11.75 6.06
CA ILE A 376 15.71 11.79 7.00
C ILE A 376 15.15 13.22 7.08
N THR A 377 16.04 14.22 7.05
CA THR A 377 15.73 15.63 7.37
C THR A 377 15.75 16.57 6.16
N HIS A 378 16.35 16.14 5.04
CA HIS A 378 16.48 16.91 3.81
C HIS A 378 16.13 16.05 2.58
N PRO A 379 15.69 16.66 1.47
CA PRO A 379 15.44 15.93 0.23
C PRO A 379 16.70 15.23 -0.31
N TYR A 380 16.51 14.06 -0.90
CA TYR A 380 17.56 13.34 -1.62
C TYR A 380 17.61 13.82 -3.08
N ALA A 381 18.34 14.92 -3.30
CA ALA A 381 18.37 15.63 -4.59
C ALA A 381 18.74 14.72 -5.79
N ASP A 382 19.73 13.82 -5.63
CA ASP A 382 20.17 12.92 -6.70
C ASP A 382 19.11 11.87 -7.12
N LYS A 383 18.09 11.69 -6.28
CA LYS A 383 17.00 10.73 -6.45
C LYS A 383 15.63 11.39 -6.66
N ASP A 384 15.58 12.73 -6.65
CA ASP A 384 14.33 13.51 -6.72
C ASP A 384 13.29 13.05 -5.66
N GLU A 385 13.78 12.76 -4.45
CA GLU A 385 12.98 12.23 -3.35
C GLU A 385 12.87 13.27 -2.23
N ASP A 386 11.65 13.55 -1.78
CA ASP A 386 11.40 14.43 -0.62
C ASP A 386 12.04 13.88 0.65
N ALA A 387 12.30 14.76 1.63
CA ALA A 387 12.82 14.32 2.92
C ALA A 387 11.87 13.29 3.55
N GLN A 388 12.40 12.22 4.16
CA GLN A 388 11.52 11.18 4.71
C GLN A 388 10.59 11.74 5.82
N THR A 389 11.03 12.77 6.53
CA THR A 389 10.19 13.49 7.51
C THR A 389 9.09 14.36 6.88
N GLU A 390 9.26 14.86 5.66
CA GLU A 390 8.19 15.57 4.93
C GLU A 390 7.10 14.58 4.49
N GLN A 391 7.50 13.43 3.95
CA GLN A 391 6.58 12.34 3.61
C GLN A 391 5.85 11.80 4.85
N LEU A 392 6.57 11.64 5.98
CA LEU A 392 5.98 11.26 7.27
C LEU A 392 4.97 12.31 7.75
N ALA A 393 5.24 13.60 7.57
CA ALA A 393 4.30 14.66 7.95
C ALA A 393 2.96 14.52 7.22
N ASP A 394 2.99 14.15 5.95
CA ASP A 394 1.78 13.94 5.15
C ASP A 394 1.00 12.68 5.54
N ILE A 395 1.70 11.59 5.87
CA ILE A 395 1.06 10.41 6.45
C ILE A 395 0.46 10.74 7.81
N ALA A 396 1.20 11.43 8.68
CA ALA A 396 0.78 11.79 10.02
C ALA A 396 -0.46 12.71 10.02
N LYS A 397 -0.62 13.57 9.00
CA LYS A 397 -1.86 14.35 8.80
C LYS A 397 -3.08 13.48 8.52
N ARG A 398 -2.91 12.36 7.80
CA ARG A 398 -4.01 11.52 7.26
C ARG A 398 -4.35 10.28 8.11
N TYR A 399 -3.37 9.71 8.80
CA TYR A 399 -3.49 8.45 9.55
C TYR A 399 -3.21 8.65 11.04
N GLN A 400 -3.54 7.67 11.88
CA GLN A 400 -3.03 7.55 13.25
C GLN A 400 -1.82 6.64 13.19
N VAL A 401 -0.63 7.22 13.06
CA VAL A 401 0.62 6.48 13.11
C VAL A 401 0.74 5.84 14.49
N LYS A 402 0.80 4.51 14.54
CA LYS A 402 0.94 3.71 15.76
C LYS A 402 2.37 3.34 16.05
N MET A 403 3.16 3.14 15.00
CA MET A 403 4.57 2.79 15.10
C MET A 403 5.36 3.46 13.98
N ILE A 404 6.52 4.00 14.34
CA ILE A 404 7.55 4.48 13.43
C ILE A 404 8.80 3.65 13.72
N VAL A 405 9.27 2.91 12.72
CA VAL A 405 10.50 2.12 12.82
C VAL A 405 11.60 2.81 12.02
N VAL A 406 12.76 3.02 12.62
CA VAL A 406 13.89 3.71 12.02
C VAL A 406 15.11 2.82 12.00
N SER A 407 15.70 2.58 10.82
CA SER A 407 17.01 1.93 10.68
C SER A 407 17.90 2.82 9.81
N ILE A 408 18.88 3.48 10.43
CA ILE A 408 19.73 4.49 9.78
C ILE A 408 21.08 4.59 10.51
N GLY A 409 22.12 5.03 9.80
CA GLY A 409 23.46 5.26 10.35
C GLY A 409 24.55 4.37 9.74
N GLY A 410 24.19 3.26 9.08
CA GLY A 410 25.15 2.40 8.37
C GLY A 410 25.87 3.16 7.24
N ASN A 411 25.14 3.95 6.48
CA ASN A 411 25.71 4.79 5.42
C ASN A 411 26.53 5.96 5.99
N ASP A 412 26.10 6.58 7.09
CA ASP A 412 26.85 7.63 7.79
C ASP A 412 28.22 7.12 8.30
N LEU A 413 28.28 5.85 8.71
CA LEU A 413 29.53 5.19 9.13
C LEU A 413 30.48 4.94 7.94
N GLY A 414 29.96 4.90 6.71
CA GLY A 414 30.69 4.48 5.53
C GLY A 414 30.85 2.95 5.44
N PHE A 415 29.84 2.19 5.88
CA PHE A 415 29.91 0.72 5.96
C PHE A 415 30.29 0.06 4.62
N SER A 416 29.76 0.54 3.50
CA SER A 416 30.12 0.08 2.13
C SER A 416 31.62 0.20 1.84
N ASP A 417 32.27 1.29 2.26
CA ASP A 417 33.72 1.46 2.04
C ASP A 417 34.55 0.49 2.89
N ILE A 418 34.08 0.19 4.10
CA ILE A 418 34.70 -0.81 4.97
C ILE A 418 34.59 -2.20 4.34
N VAL A 419 33.38 -2.59 3.91
CA VAL A 419 33.12 -3.86 3.20
C VAL A 419 34.00 -3.98 1.96
N ARG A 420 34.06 -2.94 1.11
CA ARG A 420 34.91 -2.91 -0.08
C ARG A 420 36.40 -3.02 0.26
N SER A 421 36.85 -2.34 1.30
CA SER A 421 38.24 -2.42 1.78
C SER A 421 38.59 -3.85 2.22
N CYS A 422 37.71 -4.49 2.99
CA CYS A 422 37.94 -5.84 3.50
C CYS A 422 37.89 -6.88 2.37
N GLY A 423 36.88 -6.80 1.50
CA GLY A 423 36.76 -7.68 0.33
C GLY A 423 37.94 -7.59 -0.62
N LYS A 424 38.40 -6.37 -0.95
CA LYS A 424 39.59 -6.17 -1.79
C LYS A 424 40.85 -6.77 -1.17
N ARG A 425 41.05 -6.60 0.14
CA ARG A 425 42.21 -7.16 0.85
C ARG A 425 42.22 -8.68 0.83
N TYR A 426 41.05 -9.30 1.03
CA TYR A 426 40.89 -10.75 0.92
C TYR A 426 41.25 -11.25 -0.48
N LEU A 427 40.69 -10.62 -1.53
CA LEU A 427 40.91 -11.03 -2.92
C LEU A 427 42.36 -10.83 -3.39
N LEU A 428 43.00 -9.74 -2.97
CA LEU A 428 44.39 -9.43 -3.31
C LEU A 428 45.40 -10.12 -2.39
N GLN A 429 44.95 -10.96 -1.46
CA GLN A 429 45.79 -11.68 -0.49
C GLN A 429 46.75 -10.75 0.28
N ILE A 430 46.29 -9.54 0.61
CA ILE A 430 47.10 -8.53 1.30
C ILE A 430 47.20 -8.90 2.79
N VAL A 431 48.43 -9.11 3.28
CA VAL A 431 48.71 -9.58 4.66
C VAL A 431 48.21 -8.62 5.75
N ALA A 432 48.09 -7.33 5.44
CA ALA A 432 47.49 -6.37 6.36
C ALA A 432 45.96 -6.53 6.35
N TYR A 433 45.41 -7.15 7.41
CA TYR A 433 43.96 -7.28 7.64
C TYR A 433 43.24 -5.93 7.59
N CYS A 434 41.98 -5.94 7.14
CA CYS A 434 41.14 -4.75 6.99
C CYS A 434 40.96 -3.98 8.31
N LYS A 435 40.81 -4.70 9.43
CA LYS A 435 40.70 -4.12 10.77
C LYS A 435 41.84 -3.16 11.14
N ASN A 436 43.01 -3.29 10.51
CA ASN A 436 44.19 -2.48 10.83
C ASN A 436 44.22 -1.13 10.08
N VAL A 437 43.28 -0.88 9.16
CA VAL A 437 43.23 0.37 8.37
C VAL A 437 42.01 1.23 8.66
N TRP A 438 41.32 0.95 9.77
CA TRP A 438 40.17 1.72 10.27
C TRP A 438 40.35 2.12 11.76
N PRO A 439 41.43 2.83 12.13
CA PRO A 439 41.71 3.17 13.54
C PRO A 439 40.64 4.08 14.16
N ASP A 440 40.01 4.94 13.35
CA ASP A 440 39.09 5.98 13.83
C ASP A 440 37.62 5.51 13.90
N VAL A 441 37.37 4.21 13.75
CA VAL A 441 35.99 3.71 13.62
C VAL A 441 35.13 3.98 14.86
N ASN A 442 35.74 3.95 16.05
CA ASN A 442 35.04 4.27 17.30
C ASN A 442 34.63 5.74 17.39
N GLU A 443 35.44 6.65 16.86
CA GLU A 443 35.10 8.07 16.77
C GLU A 443 33.94 8.29 15.80
N LYS A 444 34.02 7.66 14.61
CA LYS A 444 32.93 7.70 13.62
C LYS A 444 31.61 7.16 14.17
N LEU A 445 31.63 6.05 14.90
CA LEU A 445 30.44 5.51 15.57
C LEU A 445 29.82 6.53 16.54
N THR A 446 30.64 7.27 17.28
CA THR A 446 30.17 8.34 18.16
C THR A 446 29.54 9.49 17.37
N THR A 447 30.11 9.87 16.23
CA THR A 447 29.52 10.86 15.32
C THR A 447 28.18 10.40 14.77
N VAL A 448 28.10 9.14 14.29
CA VAL A 448 26.85 8.53 13.80
C VAL A 448 25.77 8.59 14.88
N ARG A 449 26.10 8.27 16.14
CA ARG A 449 25.13 8.44 17.25
C ARG A 449 24.54 9.83 17.30
N GLN A 450 25.38 10.87 17.25
CA GLN A 450 24.92 12.25 17.35
C GLN A 450 24.00 12.63 16.20
N GLN A 451 24.35 12.21 14.98
CA GLN A 451 23.54 12.43 13.78
C GLN A 451 22.19 11.70 13.86
N VAL A 452 22.17 10.45 14.32
CA VAL A 452 20.94 9.67 14.53
C VAL A 452 20.06 10.33 15.59
N VAL A 453 20.63 10.84 16.69
CA VAL A 453 19.87 11.61 17.70
C VAL A 453 19.18 12.81 17.06
N THR A 454 19.88 13.59 16.23
CA THR A 454 19.29 14.74 15.51
C THR A 454 18.17 14.31 14.56
N ALA A 455 18.35 13.22 13.81
CA ALA A 455 17.33 12.68 12.92
C ALA A 455 16.06 12.26 13.70
N LEU A 456 16.23 11.53 14.81
CA LEU A 456 15.13 11.08 15.67
C LEU A 456 14.40 12.27 16.34
N GLN A 457 15.13 13.29 16.79
CA GLN A 457 14.53 14.52 17.32
C GLN A 457 13.69 15.24 16.26
N THR A 458 14.14 15.22 14.99
CA THR A 458 13.39 15.80 13.87
C THR A 458 12.13 15.00 13.58
N ILE A 459 12.18 13.67 13.57
CA ILE A 459 10.99 12.80 13.47
C ILE A 459 9.99 13.13 14.59
N GLN A 460 10.45 13.22 15.85
CA GLN A 460 9.58 13.58 16.95
C GLN A 460 8.99 14.99 16.78
N GLN A 461 9.76 15.96 16.29
CA GLN A 461 9.28 17.30 16.01
C GLN A 461 8.24 17.31 14.90
N THR A 462 8.44 16.57 13.82
CA THR A 462 7.47 16.35 12.74
C THR A 462 6.16 15.81 13.29
N MET A 463 6.22 14.77 14.13
CA MET A 463 5.04 14.17 14.76
C MET A 463 4.33 15.15 15.70
N ARG A 464 5.09 15.91 16.52
CA ARG A 464 4.53 16.97 17.39
C ARG A 464 3.82 18.05 16.56
N THR A 465 4.43 18.52 15.48
CA THR A 465 3.84 19.49 14.55
C THR A 465 2.57 18.95 13.89
N ALA A 466 2.52 17.64 13.60
CA ALA A 466 1.34 16.95 13.09
C ALA A 466 0.26 16.66 14.16
N GLY A 467 0.46 17.10 15.40
CA GLY A 467 -0.51 17.01 16.51
C GLY A 467 -0.40 15.75 17.38
N TYR A 468 0.66 14.95 17.23
CA TYR A 468 0.87 13.75 18.03
C TYR A 468 1.58 14.07 19.35
N ARG A 469 1.14 13.39 20.40
CA ARG A 469 1.87 13.30 21.67
C ARG A 469 2.80 12.09 21.63
N PRO A 470 3.89 12.07 22.42
CA PRO A 470 4.80 10.93 22.47
C PRO A 470 4.14 9.57 22.78
N LYS A 471 3.01 9.57 23.48
CA LYS A 471 2.24 8.35 23.81
C LYS A 471 1.31 7.85 22.71
N ASP A 472 1.12 8.62 21.64
CA ASP A 472 0.17 8.28 20.58
C ASP A 472 0.78 7.29 19.56
N TYR A 473 2.10 7.13 19.56
CA TYR A 473 2.86 6.21 18.70
C TYR A 473 4.10 5.65 19.41
N HIS A 474 4.64 4.55 18.91
CA HIS A 474 5.94 4.03 19.30
C HIS A 474 7.01 4.48 18.31
N LEU A 475 8.04 5.18 18.78
CA LEU A 475 9.27 5.40 18.01
C LEU A 475 10.23 4.27 18.33
N VAL A 476 10.61 3.50 17.33
CA VAL A 476 11.48 2.33 17.44
C VAL A 476 12.73 2.59 16.61
N VAL A 477 13.90 2.47 17.23
CA VAL A 477 15.20 2.45 16.55
C VAL A 477 15.61 1.00 16.41
N GLN A 478 15.68 0.51 15.19
CA GLN A 478 16.05 -0.85 14.86
C GLN A 478 17.53 -0.90 14.46
N SER A 479 18.27 -1.82 15.06
CA SER A 479 19.65 -2.12 14.66
C SER A 479 19.71 -2.93 13.36
N TYR A 480 20.91 -3.35 12.96
CA TYR A 480 21.12 -4.19 11.79
C TYR A 480 21.31 -5.65 12.23
N PRO A 481 20.78 -6.63 11.48
CA PRO A 481 21.14 -8.01 11.71
C PRO A 481 22.60 -8.24 11.35
N ASP A 482 23.15 -9.28 11.94
CA ASP A 482 24.50 -9.71 11.66
C ASP A 482 24.60 -10.38 10.27
N PRO A 483 25.32 -9.78 9.29
CA PRO A 483 25.25 -10.26 7.92
C PRO A 483 26.16 -11.46 7.62
N LEU A 484 27.16 -11.70 8.48
CA LEU A 484 28.17 -12.76 8.37
C LEU A 484 28.20 -13.60 9.66
N PRO A 485 28.42 -14.92 9.57
CA PRO A 485 28.50 -15.78 10.74
C PRO A 485 29.76 -15.45 11.58
N ARG A 486 29.86 -16.04 12.78
CA ARG A 486 31.15 -16.05 13.51
C ARG A 486 32.19 -16.78 12.67
N SER A 487 33.48 -16.46 12.84
CA SER A 487 34.53 -17.09 12.03
C SER A 487 34.55 -18.63 12.11
N THR A 488 34.11 -19.20 13.22
CA THR A 488 33.98 -20.65 13.46
C THR A 488 32.80 -21.29 12.74
N ASP A 489 31.82 -20.50 12.34
CA ASP A 489 30.54 -20.94 11.79
C ASP A 489 30.47 -20.77 10.26
N TYR A 490 31.57 -20.36 9.61
CA TYR A 490 31.66 -20.35 8.15
C TYR A 490 31.61 -21.77 7.56
N ARG A 491 30.77 -21.94 6.53
CA ARG A 491 30.68 -23.13 5.67
C ARG A 491 31.98 -23.38 4.90
N TYR A 492 32.65 -22.30 4.50
CA TYR A 492 33.85 -22.35 3.66
C TYR A 492 35.12 -21.98 4.46
N PRO A 493 36.22 -22.74 4.34
CA PRO A 493 37.48 -22.40 4.98
C PRO A 493 38.03 -21.05 4.49
N GLU A 494 38.80 -20.37 5.33
CA GLU A 494 39.35 -19.04 5.00
C GLU A 494 40.22 -19.05 3.73
N LYS A 495 40.92 -20.16 3.49
CA LYS A 495 41.68 -20.39 2.25
C LYS A 495 40.84 -21.25 1.30
N GLY A 496 40.63 -20.77 0.08
CA GLY A 496 39.98 -21.54 -0.99
C GLY A 496 38.61 -20.97 -1.37
N PRO A 497 37.53 -21.78 -1.36
CA PRO A 497 36.31 -21.50 -2.11
C PRO A 497 35.39 -20.45 -1.49
N ARG A 498 35.77 -19.85 -0.35
CA ARG A 498 34.92 -18.91 0.39
C ARG A 498 34.39 -17.76 -0.46
N TYR A 499 35.18 -17.26 -1.41
CA TYR A 499 34.67 -16.29 -2.36
C TYR A 499 34.09 -16.92 -3.63
N SER A 500 34.81 -17.88 -4.24
CA SER A 500 34.42 -18.40 -5.55
C SER A 500 33.13 -19.22 -5.55
N GLU A 501 32.78 -19.83 -4.42
CA GLU A 501 31.54 -20.60 -4.23
C GLU A 501 30.58 -19.90 -3.24
N GLY A 502 31.14 -19.29 -2.17
CA GLY A 502 30.34 -18.67 -1.12
C GLY A 502 29.98 -17.20 -1.32
N GLY A 503 30.76 -16.44 -2.09
CA GLY A 503 30.53 -15.01 -2.28
C GLY A 503 30.76 -14.13 -1.04
N CYS A 504 31.55 -14.59 -0.05
CA CYS A 504 31.85 -13.87 1.20
C CYS A 504 33.37 -13.67 1.43
N PRO A 505 34.02 -12.76 0.69
CA PRO A 505 35.48 -12.59 0.67
C PRO A 505 36.01 -11.90 1.93
N PHE A 506 35.95 -12.55 3.09
CA PHE A 506 36.39 -11.98 4.36
C PHE A 506 37.30 -12.94 5.13
N TYR A 507 38.39 -12.40 5.68
CA TYR A 507 39.21 -13.11 6.64
C TYR A 507 38.43 -13.34 7.94
N ASN A 508 38.75 -14.42 8.66
CA ASN A 508 38.18 -14.74 9.96
C ASN A 508 38.42 -13.59 10.95
N ALA A 509 39.66 -13.09 11.00
CA ALA A 509 40.03 -11.98 11.90
C ALA A 509 39.30 -10.67 11.58
N ASP A 510 39.01 -10.41 10.30
CA ASP A 510 38.24 -9.23 9.87
C ASP A 510 36.74 -9.41 10.17
N THR A 511 36.22 -10.64 9.99
CA THR A 511 34.83 -10.98 10.33
C THR A 511 34.60 -10.80 11.83
N ASP A 512 35.41 -11.41 12.68
CA ASP A 512 35.24 -11.33 14.14
C ASP A 512 35.37 -9.88 14.64
N TRP A 513 36.29 -9.10 14.07
CA TRP A 513 36.40 -7.67 14.35
C TRP A 513 35.16 -6.90 13.90
N ALA A 514 34.65 -7.15 12.69
CA ALA A 514 33.47 -6.48 12.17
C ALA A 514 32.24 -6.75 13.04
N ARG A 515 32.00 -8.01 13.43
CA ARG A 515 30.90 -8.39 14.32
C ARG A 515 30.96 -7.64 15.67
N GLN A 516 32.14 -7.60 16.28
CA GLN A 516 32.31 -7.02 17.61
C GLN A 516 32.36 -5.48 17.58
N THR A 517 33.16 -4.92 16.68
CA THR A 517 33.52 -3.49 16.69
C THR A 517 32.61 -2.68 15.78
N LEU A 518 32.27 -3.17 14.59
CA LEU A 518 31.45 -2.42 13.64
C LEU A 518 29.97 -2.62 13.93
N VAL A 519 29.46 -3.84 13.78
CA VAL A 519 28.04 -4.15 13.95
C VAL A 519 27.67 -3.98 15.42
N GLY A 520 28.39 -4.63 16.34
CA GLY A 520 28.18 -4.47 17.78
C GLY A 520 28.36 -3.03 18.27
N GLY A 521 29.32 -2.29 17.72
CA GLY A 521 29.52 -0.87 18.02
C GLY A 521 28.37 0.00 17.54
N LEU A 522 27.90 -0.19 16.31
CA LEU A 522 26.76 0.52 15.74
C LEU A 522 25.47 0.20 16.50
N THR A 523 25.20 -1.07 16.80
CA THR A 523 24.06 -1.50 17.64
C THR A 523 24.07 -0.79 18.99
N ARG A 524 25.23 -0.71 19.66
CA ARG A 524 25.37 0.02 20.93
C ARG A 524 25.10 1.51 20.78
N GLU A 525 25.65 2.15 19.75
CA GLU A 525 25.45 3.59 19.54
C GLU A 525 24.01 3.93 19.11
N LEU A 526 23.35 3.06 18.34
CA LEU A 526 21.92 3.19 18.02
C LEU A 526 21.04 3.01 19.26
N ARG A 527 21.37 2.06 20.15
CA ARG A 527 20.72 1.90 21.46
C ARG A 527 20.86 3.15 22.30
N ASN A 528 22.07 3.72 22.36
CA ASN A 528 22.34 4.97 23.07
C ASN A 528 21.56 6.15 22.47
N ALA A 529 21.45 6.23 21.13
CA ALA A 529 20.66 7.25 20.45
C ALA A 529 19.17 7.12 20.79
N ALA A 530 18.62 5.90 20.76
CA ALA A 530 17.24 5.62 21.14
C ALA A 530 16.96 6.06 22.58
N ALA A 531 17.81 5.65 23.53
CA ALA A 531 17.71 6.03 24.92
C ALA A 531 17.76 7.55 25.13
N THR A 532 18.63 8.25 24.40
CA THR A 532 18.79 9.72 24.48
C THR A 532 17.49 10.47 24.15
N VAL A 533 16.70 9.96 23.20
CA VAL A 533 15.43 10.59 22.78
C VAL A 533 14.19 9.93 23.40
N GLY A 534 14.37 8.93 24.27
CA GLY A 534 13.28 8.14 24.85
C GLY A 534 12.53 7.27 23.84
N ALA A 535 13.18 6.89 22.73
CA ALA A 535 12.67 5.89 21.80
C ALA A 535 12.94 4.47 22.33
N ARG A 536 12.22 3.50 21.77
CA ARG A 536 12.49 2.09 22.03
C ARG A 536 13.64 1.61 21.15
N PHE A 537 14.46 0.70 21.67
CA PHE A 537 15.49 0.04 20.89
C PHE A 537 15.05 -1.38 20.50
N PHE A 538 15.29 -1.75 19.25
CA PHE A 538 15.03 -3.09 18.72
C PHE A 538 16.32 -3.70 18.18
N ASP A 539 16.85 -4.66 18.93
CA ASP A 539 18.09 -5.37 18.61
C ASP A 539 17.80 -6.53 17.65
N LEU A 540 18.48 -6.54 16.51
CA LEU A 540 18.35 -7.55 15.47
C LEU A 540 19.62 -8.39 15.31
N GLY A 541 20.65 -8.19 16.14
CA GLY A 541 21.94 -8.85 15.94
C GLY A 541 21.81 -10.38 15.84
N ALA A 542 20.90 -10.99 16.61
CA ALA A 542 20.65 -12.43 16.58
C ALA A 542 19.54 -12.87 15.60
N ALA A 543 18.94 -11.96 14.85
CA ALA A 543 17.79 -12.27 14.01
C ALA A 543 18.12 -13.21 12.84
N PHE A 544 19.38 -13.23 12.39
CA PHE A 544 19.84 -14.07 11.26
C PHE A 544 20.75 -15.22 11.71
N GLU A 545 20.79 -15.56 13.00
CA GLU A 545 21.65 -16.64 13.50
C GLU A 545 21.36 -17.96 12.75
N GLY A 546 22.39 -18.50 12.09
CA GLY A 546 22.29 -19.71 11.27
C GLY A 546 21.93 -19.47 9.79
N HIS A 547 21.51 -18.26 9.42
CA HIS A 547 21.13 -17.87 8.06
C HIS A 547 22.00 -16.74 7.49
N GLU A 548 23.08 -16.38 8.18
CA GLU A 548 24.04 -15.39 7.68
C GLU A 548 24.70 -15.86 6.38
N LEU A 549 25.24 -14.92 5.60
CA LEU A 549 25.95 -15.25 4.37
C LEU A 549 27.15 -16.16 4.67
N CYS A 550 27.23 -17.30 3.98
CA CYS A 550 28.21 -18.37 4.19
C CYS A 550 28.14 -19.10 5.53
N SER A 551 27.02 -19.03 6.25
CA SER A 551 26.80 -19.84 7.45
C SER A 551 26.85 -21.35 7.12
N ASN A 552 27.43 -22.15 8.00
CA ASN A 552 27.46 -23.62 7.88
C ASN A 552 26.12 -24.29 8.21
N ARG A 553 25.10 -23.49 8.58
CA ARG A 553 23.72 -23.93 8.83
C ARG A 553 22.76 -23.52 7.71
N ALA A 554 23.25 -22.83 6.69
CA ALA A 554 22.49 -22.40 5.54
C ALA A 554 23.12 -22.88 4.22
N HIS A 555 22.29 -22.89 3.19
CA HIS A 555 22.56 -23.41 1.86
C HIS A 555 22.26 -22.37 0.80
N GLN A 556 22.88 -22.57 -0.37
CA GLN A 556 22.56 -21.88 -1.61
C GLN A 556 21.67 -22.79 -2.45
N ALA A 557 20.82 -22.19 -3.28
CA ALA A 557 20.05 -22.92 -4.28
C ALA A 557 21.01 -23.57 -5.29
N THR A 558 20.51 -24.61 -5.94
CA THR A 558 21.23 -25.51 -6.85
C THR A 558 20.41 -25.71 -8.13
N ALA A 559 20.97 -26.39 -9.12
CA ALA A 559 20.28 -26.65 -10.39
C ALA A 559 18.99 -27.49 -10.27
N SER A 560 18.66 -28.06 -9.10
CA SER A 560 17.37 -28.71 -8.86
C SER A 560 16.25 -27.74 -8.44
N ASP A 561 16.61 -26.53 -8.01
CA ASP A 561 15.66 -25.51 -7.55
C ASP A 561 15.15 -24.66 -8.73
N THR A 562 13.91 -24.19 -8.63
CA THR A 562 13.21 -23.42 -9.69
C THR A 562 12.37 -22.31 -9.08
N SER A 563 11.86 -21.36 -9.88
CA SER A 563 10.97 -20.32 -9.37
C SER A 563 9.67 -20.88 -8.79
N ALA A 564 9.22 -22.05 -9.27
CA ALA A 564 8.03 -22.74 -8.75
C ALA A 564 8.29 -23.60 -7.51
N ASP A 565 9.53 -24.05 -7.32
CA ASP A 565 10.00 -24.87 -6.20
C ASP A 565 11.39 -24.36 -5.75
N PRO A 566 11.43 -23.20 -5.06
CA PRO A 566 12.70 -22.57 -4.65
C PRO A 566 13.27 -23.24 -3.40
N LEU A 567 14.57 -23.02 -3.14
CA LEU A 567 15.21 -23.46 -1.90
C LEU A 567 14.41 -22.95 -0.69
N PRO A 568 13.95 -23.82 0.23
CA PRO A 568 13.12 -23.39 1.34
C PRO A 568 13.82 -22.38 2.26
N VAL A 569 13.06 -21.38 2.73
CA VAL A 569 13.54 -20.28 3.59
C VAL A 569 14.35 -20.75 4.81
N TRP A 570 13.96 -21.86 5.44
CA TRP A 570 14.63 -22.43 6.62
C TRP A 570 15.94 -23.16 6.32
N GLN A 571 16.29 -23.35 5.05
CA GLN A 571 17.60 -23.83 4.61
C GLN A 571 18.44 -22.72 3.97
N ALA A 572 17.82 -21.66 3.49
CA ALA A 572 18.48 -20.65 2.67
C ALA A 572 19.29 -19.64 3.49
N GLU A 573 20.32 -19.08 2.87
CA GLU A 573 20.95 -17.85 3.35
C GLU A 573 19.98 -16.67 3.23
N TRP A 574 19.95 -15.79 4.23
CA TRP A 574 19.05 -14.63 4.29
C TRP A 574 19.73 -13.31 3.94
N VAL A 575 21.03 -13.36 3.67
CA VAL A 575 21.86 -12.21 3.34
C VAL A 575 22.41 -12.39 1.94
N ARG A 576 22.29 -11.35 1.12
CA ARG A 576 22.78 -11.38 -0.26
C ARG A 576 24.30 -11.46 -0.29
N TRP A 577 24.81 -12.37 -1.12
CA TRP A 577 26.25 -12.51 -1.32
C TRP A 577 26.89 -11.27 -1.96
N ILE A 578 28.23 -11.23 -2.04
CA ILE A 578 28.94 -10.15 -2.75
C ILE A 578 29.24 -10.58 -4.19
N PRO A 579 28.49 -10.08 -5.19
CA PRO A 579 28.69 -10.48 -6.57
C PRO A 579 30.01 -9.93 -7.14
N TYR A 580 30.79 -10.83 -7.76
CA TYR A 580 31.91 -10.61 -8.69
C TYR A 580 32.66 -9.26 -8.61
N LEU A 581 33.43 -9.05 -7.54
CA LEU A 581 34.28 -7.87 -7.26
C LEU A 581 35.40 -7.64 -8.29
N TRP A 582 35.75 -8.63 -9.12
CA TRP A 582 36.79 -8.51 -10.15
C TRP A 582 36.34 -7.70 -11.38
N PHE A 583 35.04 -7.60 -11.63
CA PHE A 583 34.49 -6.98 -12.84
C PHE A 583 33.41 -5.95 -12.51
N GLN A 584 33.72 -5.00 -11.63
CA GLN A 584 32.78 -3.97 -11.14
C GLN A 584 32.11 -3.12 -12.23
N THR A 585 32.57 -3.19 -13.48
CA THR A 585 32.09 -2.42 -14.62
C THR A 585 31.69 -3.27 -15.83
N PHE A 586 31.65 -4.61 -15.72
CA PHE A 586 31.19 -5.43 -16.84
C PHE A 586 29.66 -5.52 -16.90
N PRO A 587 29.04 -5.18 -18.04
CA PRO A 587 27.65 -4.76 -18.05
C PRO A 587 26.58 -5.87 -17.92
N TRP A 588 26.92 -7.18 -17.86
CA TRP A 588 25.88 -8.23 -17.95
C TRP A 588 26.17 -9.57 -17.21
N THR A 589 27.13 -9.63 -16.28
CA THR A 589 27.52 -10.92 -15.63
C THR A 589 27.28 -10.98 -14.12
N SER A 590 26.68 -9.96 -13.52
CA SER A 590 26.36 -9.94 -12.09
C SER A 590 24.91 -10.39 -11.86
N GLN A 591 24.70 -11.28 -10.89
CA GLN A 591 23.36 -11.59 -10.39
C GLN A 591 22.82 -10.39 -9.60
N GLY A 592 22.20 -9.44 -10.31
CA GLY A 592 21.66 -8.21 -9.73
C GLY A 592 22.70 -7.12 -9.57
N ASP A 593 22.26 -6.05 -8.92
CA ASP A 593 23.06 -4.84 -8.80
C ASP A 593 24.00 -4.91 -7.58
N GLN A 594 25.14 -4.21 -7.66
CA GLN A 594 26.15 -4.28 -6.59
C GLN A 594 25.69 -3.68 -5.26
N GLN A 595 24.73 -2.75 -5.26
CA GLN A 595 24.19 -2.20 -4.02
C GLN A 595 23.48 -3.27 -3.17
N GLU A 596 22.88 -4.29 -3.80
CA GLU A 596 22.15 -5.37 -3.11
C GLU A 596 23.06 -6.25 -2.23
N ALA A 597 24.39 -6.16 -2.39
CA ALA A 597 25.34 -6.99 -1.65
C ALA A 597 25.30 -6.76 -0.13
N LEU A 598 25.37 -7.84 0.65
CA LEU A 598 25.25 -7.87 2.12
C LEU A 598 23.95 -7.31 2.70
N HIS A 599 22.94 -6.99 1.89
CA HIS A 599 21.61 -6.67 2.39
C HIS A 599 20.81 -7.93 2.70
N PRO A 600 19.78 -7.85 3.57
CA PRO A 600 18.82 -8.92 3.70
C PRO A 600 18.13 -9.17 2.36
N ASN A 601 18.19 -10.42 1.89
CA ASN A 601 17.45 -10.84 0.71
C ASN A 601 15.97 -11.04 1.08
N ALA A 602 15.10 -11.47 0.16
CA ALA A 602 13.66 -11.61 0.39
C ALA A 602 13.32 -12.38 1.68
N TYR A 603 14.02 -13.49 1.94
CA TYR A 603 13.85 -14.30 3.13
C TYR A 603 14.30 -13.58 4.41
N GLY A 604 15.42 -12.86 4.35
CA GLY A 604 15.85 -12.00 5.44
C GLY A 604 14.85 -10.88 5.72
N GLN A 605 14.31 -10.23 4.68
CA GLN A 605 13.32 -9.16 4.82
C GLN A 605 12.00 -9.67 5.45
N GLU A 606 11.54 -10.86 5.05
CA GLU A 606 10.39 -11.53 5.66
C GLU A 606 10.63 -11.91 7.12
N ALA A 607 11.81 -12.43 7.46
CA ALA A 607 12.20 -12.72 8.84
C ALA A 607 12.20 -11.45 9.71
N LEU A 608 12.71 -10.34 9.19
CA LEU A 608 12.63 -9.03 9.85
C LEU A 608 11.18 -8.52 9.94
N GLY A 609 10.34 -8.84 8.96
CA GLY A 609 8.90 -8.60 9.01
C GLY A 609 8.24 -9.33 10.18
N GLU A 610 8.56 -10.60 10.38
CA GLU A 610 8.06 -11.39 11.52
C GLU A 610 8.57 -10.86 12.87
N CYS A 611 9.85 -10.46 12.94
CA CYS A 611 10.38 -9.72 14.09
C CYS A 611 9.52 -8.48 14.41
N LEU A 612 9.16 -7.69 13.39
CA LEU A 612 8.31 -6.51 13.56
C LEU A 612 6.85 -6.85 13.93
N SER A 613 6.28 -7.93 13.38
CA SER A 613 4.95 -8.44 13.75
C SER A 613 4.89 -8.72 15.25
N GLN A 614 5.85 -9.50 15.77
CA GLN A 614 5.89 -9.88 17.17
C GLN A 614 6.18 -8.69 18.10
N LEU A 615 7.04 -7.76 17.67
CA LEU A 615 7.24 -6.51 18.39
C LEU A 615 5.92 -5.72 18.47
N GLY A 616 5.23 -5.52 17.35
CA GLY A 616 3.95 -4.83 17.28
C GLY A 616 2.89 -5.44 18.20
N GLY A 617 2.76 -6.77 18.18
CA GLY A 617 1.86 -7.49 19.08
C GLY A 617 2.18 -7.29 20.57
N LYS A 618 3.45 -7.21 20.96
CA LYS A 618 3.86 -6.92 22.34
C LYS A 618 3.60 -5.47 22.73
N LEU A 619 3.83 -4.53 21.82
CA LEU A 619 3.64 -3.10 22.06
C LEU A 619 2.17 -2.73 22.26
N GLU A 620 1.26 -3.39 21.54
CA GLU A 620 -0.19 -3.19 21.68
C GLU A 620 -0.82 -4.04 22.81
N SER A 621 -0.08 -4.97 23.41
CA SER A 621 -0.60 -5.85 24.46
C SER A 621 -0.91 -5.07 25.75
N PRO A 622 -2.16 -5.09 26.27
CA PRO A 622 -2.52 -4.40 27.51
C PRO A 622 -1.92 -5.07 28.76
N PHE A 623 -1.40 -6.29 28.62
CA PHE A 623 -0.80 -7.07 29.71
C PHE A 623 0.74 -7.10 29.66
N GLY A 624 1.34 -6.46 28.66
CA GLY A 624 2.81 -6.40 28.51
C GLY A 624 3.45 -5.52 29.57
N ARG A 625 4.57 -5.98 30.16
CA ARG A 625 5.43 -5.09 30.95
C ARG A 625 6.07 -4.07 30.00
N PRO A 626 6.03 -2.76 30.28
CA PRO A 626 6.66 -1.78 29.41
C PRO A 626 8.18 -1.95 29.45
N ALA A 627 8.74 -2.53 28.39
CA ALA A 627 10.18 -2.60 28.16
C ALA A 627 10.60 -1.56 27.13
N THR A 628 11.74 -0.90 27.34
CA THR A 628 12.30 0.06 26.38
C THR A 628 13.06 -0.63 25.26
N ASP A 629 13.55 -1.85 25.53
CA ASP A 629 14.47 -2.58 24.66
C ASP A 629 13.90 -3.97 24.41
N TYR A 630 13.94 -4.38 23.14
CA TYR A 630 13.54 -5.70 22.69
C TYR A 630 14.64 -6.28 21.81
N THR A 631 14.77 -7.60 21.81
CA THR A 631 15.68 -8.34 20.93
C THR A 631 14.87 -9.31 20.09
N CYS A 632 15.18 -9.37 18.79
CA CYS A 632 14.72 -10.45 17.92
C CYS A 632 15.82 -11.50 17.80
N HIS A 633 15.43 -12.76 17.99
CA HIS A 633 16.27 -13.92 17.88
C HIS A 633 15.72 -14.85 16.80
N ASN A 634 16.62 -15.60 16.19
CA ASN A 634 16.27 -16.81 15.45
C ASN A 634 16.96 -18.00 16.11
N ASP A 635 16.19 -19.01 16.51
CA ASP A 635 16.77 -20.27 17.00
C ASP A 635 16.09 -21.50 16.36
N PRO A 636 16.79 -22.66 16.32
CA PRO A 636 16.28 -23.85 15.63
C PRO A 636 14.98 -24.44 16.20
N VAL A 637 14.61 -24.10 17.44
CA VAL A 637 13.45 -24.65 18.16
C VAL A 637 12.24 -23.73 18.04
N GLN A 638 12.42 -22.44 18.32
CA GLN A 638 11.31 -21.47 18.34
C GLN A 638 11.15 -20.71 17.01
N GLY A 639 12.16 -20.76 16.14
CA GLY A 639 12.23 -19.88 14.97
C GLY A 639 12.42 -18.43 15.40
N ILE A 640 11.83 -17.51 14.63
CA ILE A 640 11.83 -16.08 14.98
C ILE A 640 11.03 -15.87 16.25
N HIS A 641 11.66 -15.24 17.25
CA HIS A 641 10.98 -14.81 18.45
C HIS A 641 11.52 -13.47 18.97
N VAL A 642 10.62 -12.65 19.48
CA VAL A 642 10.98 -11.37 20.13
C VAL A 642 10.82 -11.48 21.63
N GLU A 643 11.76 -10.93 22.38
CA GLU A 643 11.67 -10.81 23.84
C GLU A 643 12.15 -9.44 24.34
N PRO A 644 11.65 -8.97 25.50
CA PRO A 644 12.24 -7.82 26.19
C PRO A 644 13.70 -8.11 26.53
N ALA A 645 14.59 -7.14 26.32
CA ALA A 645 15.99 -7.30 26.70
C ALA A 645 16.10 -7.46 28.23
N ASP A 646 16.77 -8.52 28.67
CA ASP A 646 16.83 -8.87 30.09
C ASP A 646 17.81 -7.95 30.82
N SER A 647 17.37 -7.34 31.94
CA SER A 647 18.16 -6.37 32.72
C SER A 647 19.55 -6.85 33.17
N LYS A 648 19.80 -8.18 33.16
CA LYS A 648 21.08 -8.80 33.50
C LYS A 648 22.07 -8.90 32.32
N GLU A 649 21.59 -9.00 31.08
CA GLU A 649 22.48 -9.00 29.89
C GLU A 649 23.04 -7.60 29.60
N ILE A 650 22.28 -6.55 29.97
CA ILE A 650 22.68 -5.14 29.82
C ILE A 650 23.96 -4.81 30.61
N ALA A 651 24.24 -5.53 31.70
CA ALA A 651 25.44 -5.34 32.53
C ALA A 651 26.64 -6.22 32.10
N GLY A 652 26.44 -7.20 31.21
CA GLY A 652 27.45 -8.21 30.86
C GLY A 652 28.20 -7.99 29.54
N ARG A 653 27.77 -7.01 28.72
CA ARG A 653 28.39 -6.66 27.43
C ARG A 653 29.02 -5.26 27.41
N GLY A 654 29.27 -4.68 28.58
CA GLY A 654 29.91 -3.37 28.78
C GLY A 654 31.41 -3.38 28.57
#